data_AF-A0A0Q5D8G6-F1
#
_entry.id   AF-A0A0Q5D8G6-F1
#
_cell.length_a   1.000
_cell.length_b   1.000
_cell.length_c   1.000
_cell.angle_alpha   90.00
_cell.angle_beta   90.00
_cell.angle_gamma   90.00
#
_symmetry.space_group_name_H-M   'P 1'
#
loop_
_entity.id
_entity.type
_entity.pdbx_description
1 polymer ?
#
loop_
_entity_poly.entity_id
_entity_poly.type
_entity_poly.pdbx_seq_one_letter_code
_entity_poly.pdbx_strand_id
1 'polypeptide(L)'
;MNAPSPATTAAQRTAAGQVPLPATLAPRAEGPRIYNLFPLLVGRVSAWTAELPRIAALGFDWVYLNPFHQTGGSRSLYAVADPDRLDERFRDQDGTSDDEQIRRFCAAAASHGLSVMTDLVINHTAMDGPLAAQRPDLFVRDSEGQIESPYAVDPDDPSIRTVWGDLAELDYHSEGARQELTALWSGYVNRLQDLGVQGFRCDAAYKVPATVWRDLIGAAKALEPDCLFAAETLGCTFEEAQSTAGAGFDYLFNSFAWWDLKASWALDQYERLRVIAPSIAFPENHDMARLAADLDGDAAAIARHLTARYALSAFFSAGVLMPIGYEWGYQRALHVVETTPEARESNTGVDISASIAAINALRAELPAANVEGAQARISSPDAAYTALLRFDTGHGASARSATLVLYNPTEALVPVAPEALLARTGGMLGDFIDRTPEAEPIQFRPGVALALAPGEVRILAAESSGLKAMPKPSTPTGEGRVVIEAVMPELDGGRSAVKRVVGESVHVTADIFSDGHEIIDAEILSRVVSETEWRSDRLVFIDNDRWGGHFPLLRNARYEFTIQAWRDGYSSWVRDTLKKRDAGVDVRLETIEGVAFVLGAAENAAGSDRGRLKALVGDLEAQPSGSASQLDLMLAPANAHLIRQHAPRINLSRYPVNVPVIADRLAARFSAWYEIFPRSQSMDVNCHGTFDDVIRRLPEIRELGFDVLYFTPIHPVGKTNRKGKNNTLKALPGDVGSVYAVGSEEGGHEAVHPDLGTLDDFRRLVAASHAYGMEIALDFAIQCSPDHPWIKNHPEWFEWRPDGTLKFAENPPKKYEDISNVHFYGGALPSLWIELRDIVMGWAELGARIFRVDNPHTKPIPFWEWIIAEVNARYPDVIFLAEAFTRPKMMKKLAKAGYQQSYTYFTWRDTKADLIAYSTELAGEMGDYYRPNFFANTPDINPIYLQTSGRAGFVVRATLAATLSSVWGIYNGFEMCEAEPYPGKEEYLNSEKYELKAWDYHRPGNIRDHIIKLNQIRRDNPALWDFRNVIFTGAYNDQIIGYAKVTPEGDNCIFVLVNLDPRNRQECTYEVPLWLLGQPDDGAVEVEDLLLGYKFELRGKSHRIALDPAERSAVIWRLRAPSRVA
;
A
#
# COMPACT_ATOMS: atom_id res chain seq x y z
N MET A 1 18.27 -37.93 27.12
CA MET A 1 19.17 -38.58 28.08
C MET A 1 19.50 -37.62 29.20
N ASN A 2 19.71 -38.14 30.41
CA ASN A 2 20.37 -37.56 31.59
C ASN A 2 20.08 -36.11 32.01
N ALA A 3 19.46 -36.00 33.18
CA ALA A 3 19.70 -34.97 34.19
C ALA A 3 19.79 -35.69 35.56
N PRO A 4 20.26 -35.07 36.66
CA PRO A 4 21.02 -33.83 36.80
C PRO A 4 22.34 -34.03 37.60
N SER A 5 23.03 -32.94 37.94
CA SER A 5 23.83 -32.85 39.17
C SER A 5 23.63 -31.45 39.79
N PRO A 6 23.52 -31.29 41.13
CA PRO A 6 22.99 -30.08 41.74
C PRO A 6 24.06 -29.08 42.23
N ALA A 7 23.56 -28.00 42.86
CA ALA A 7 24.27 -27.02 43.69
C ALA A 7 25.06 -25.89 42.99
N THR A 8 24.39 -24.77 42.76
CA THR A 8 24.97 -23.45 43.00
C THR A 8 23.85 -22.52 43.51
N THR A 9 24.12 -21.72 44.54
CA THR A 9 23.09 -20.93 45.24
C THR A 9 22.78 -19.60 44.56
N ALA A 10 21.62 -19.02 44.87
CA ALA A 10 20.97 -17.92 44.13
C ALA A 10 21.60 -16.52 44.30
N ALA A 11 22.93 -16.42 44.45
CA ALA A 11 23.62 -15.20 44.90
C ALA A 11 24.60 -14.55 43.89
N GLN A 12 24.70 -15.04 42.64
CA GLN A 12 25.75 -14.62 41.70
C GLN A 12 25.29 -14.40 40.23
N ARG A 13 24.09 -13.88 39.99
CA ARG A 13 23.61 -13.54 38.62
C ARG A 13 23.18 -12.08 38.44
N THR A 14 24.13 -11.16 38.58
CA THR A 14 23.93 -9.71 38.34
C THR A 14 25.13 -9.04 37.66
N ALA A 15 25.43 -9.39 36.38
CA ALA A 15 26.16 -8.56 35.39
C ALA A 15 26.40 -9.32 34.05
N ALA A 16 25.82 -8.88 32.92
CA ALA A 16 26.23 -9.15 31.52
C ALA A 16 25.34 -8.37 30.51
N GLY A 17 25.80 -8.11 29.27
CA GLY A 17 25.08 -7.38 28.20
C GLY A 17 25.45 -7.81 26.77
N GLN A 18 24.95 -7.10 25.73
CA GLN A 18 25.06 -7.45 24.28
C GLN A 18 25.63 -6.32 23.39
N VAL A 19 25.80 -6.55 22.06
CA VAL A 19 26.64 -5.78 21.09
C VAL A 19 25.95 -5.65 19.69
N PRO A 20 26.16 -4.56 18.89
CA PRO A 20 25.45 -4.29 17.60
C PRO A 20 26.21 -4.64 16.28
N LEU A 21 25.69 -4.21 15.10
CA LEU A 21 26.05 -4.62 13.71
C LEU A 21 26.50 -3.47 12.75
N PRO A 22 27.05 -3.76 11.55
CA PRO A 22 27.70 -2.77 10.64
C PRO A 22 26.81 -2.09 9.57
N ALA A 23 27.39 -1.11 8.87
CA ALA A 23 26.66 -0.09 8.09
C ALA A 23 26.54 -0.28 6.56
N THR A 24 27.02 -1.36 5.94
CA THR A 24 26.83 -1.59 4.47
C THR A 24 25.50 -2.26 4.13
N LEU A 25 24.88 -2.92 5.10
CA LEU A 25 23.48 -3.37 5.04
C LEU A 25 22.51 -2.28 5.54
N ALA A 26 22.99 -1.03 5.52
CA ALA A 26 22.31 0.19 5.89
C ALA A 26 22.23 1.03 4.58
N PRO A 27 21.05 1.10 3.96
CA PRO A 27 20.92 1.63 2.60
C PRO A 27 19.57 2.31 2.33
N ARG A 28 19.52 3.16 1.32
CA ARG A 28 18.71 4.36 1.36
C ARG A 28 17.13 4.12 1.03
N ALA A 29 16.31 4.97 0.37
CA ALA A 29 14.84 5.27 0.21
C ALA A 29 14.00 4.78 -0.94
N GLU A 30 14.46 4.92 -2.19
CA GLU A 30 13.58 5.01 -3.37
C GLU A 30 14.47 4.88 -4.63
N GLY A 31 14.01 4.41 -5.80
CA GLY A 31 14.93 3.65 -6.66
C GLY A 31 14.67 3.50 -8.18
N PRO A 32 15.74 3.21 -9.00
CA PRO A 32 16.13 3.64 -10.37
C PRO A 32 15.27 3.73 -11.63
N ARG A 33 14.66 4.85 -11.99
CA ARG A 33 13.53 4.97 -12.94
C ARG A 33 13.69 5.51 -14.38
N ILE A 34 14.47 4.82 -15.19
CA ILE A 34 15.10 5.17 -16.47
C ILE A 34 14.25 5.29 -17.74
N TYR A 35 13.52 6.38 -17.99
CA TYR A 35 12.86 6.51 -19.31
C TYR A 35 13.92 6.60 -20.33
N ASN A 36 13.74 5.98 -21.46
CA ASN A 36 14.35 6.50 -22.63
C ASN A 36 13.34 7.37 -23.38
N LEU A 37 13.35 8.69 -23.11
CA LEU A 37 12.91 9.66 -24.11
C LEU A 37 13.98 9.59 -25.19
N PHE A 38 13.74 8.72 -26.16
CA PHE A 38 14.71 8.47 -27.21
C PHE A 38 14.85 9.75 -28.06
N PRO A 39 15.97 10.50 -27.97
CA PRO A 39 16.00 11.88 -28.42
C PRO A 39 15.78 11.99 -29.94
N LEU A 40 16.18 10.96 -30.69
CA LEU A 40 15.94 10.80 -32.13
C LEU A 40 14.46 10.62 -32.51
N LEU A 41 13.62 10.04 -31.64
CA LEU A 41 12.18 9.85 -31.87
C LEU A 41 11.35 11.11 -31.54
N VAL A 42 11.96 12.06 -30.82
CA VAL A 42 11.29 13.30 -30.38
C VAL A 42 11.80 14.53 -31.13
N GLY A 43 13.06 14.54 -31.57
CA GLY A 43 13.64 15.63 -32.33
C GLY A 43 14.37 16.63 -31.45
N ARG A 44 13.93 17.89 -31.43
CA ARG A 44 14.68 19.01 -30.81
C ARG A 44 14.47 19.16 -29.31
N VAL A 45 15.35 19.89 -28.63
CA VAL A 45 15.26 20.21 -27.21
C VAL A 45 13.90 20.84 -26.87
N SER A 46 13.36 21.77 -27.65
CA SER A 46 12.00 22.33 -27.45
C SER A 46 10.87 21.33 -27.68
N ALA A 47 11.12 20.23 -28.41
CA ALA A 47 10.20 19.12 -28.58
C ALA A 47 10.39 18.03 -27.51
N TRP A 48 11.59 17.85 -26.95
CA TRP A 48 11.77 17.08 -25.71
C TRP A 48 11.08 17.80 -24.57
N THR A 49 11.29 19.12 -24.50
CA THR A 49 10.56 20.10 -23.68
C THR A 49 9.08 19.87 -23.93
N ALA A 50 8.54 20.00 -25.14
CA ALA A 50 7.11 19.73 -25.40
C ALA A 50 6.65 18.27 -25.22
N GLU A 51 7.55 17.29 -25.13
CA GLU A 51 7.22 15.94 -24.68
C GLU A 51 7.21 15.82 -23.16
N LEU A 52 8.06 16.53 -22.41
CA LEU A 52 7.97 16.66 -20.94
C LEU A 52 6.49 16.70 -20.48
N PRO A 53 5.61 17.56 -21.06
CA PRO A 53 4.15 17.57 -21.03
C PRO A 53 3.37 16.28 -21.07
N ARG A 54 3.83 15.22 -21.71
CA ARG A 54 3.21 13.89 -21.67
C ARG A 54 4.26 12.84 -21.27
N ILE A 55 5.35 13.30 -20.65
CA ILE A 55 6.50 12.55 -20.15
C ILE A 55 6.66 12.65 -18.63
N ALA A 56 5.80 13.39 -17.90
CA ALA A 56 5.84 13.43 -16.42
C ALA A 56 4.97 12.69 -15.22
N ALA A 57 3.69 12.23 -14.81
CA ALA A 57 2.14 12.16 -14.91
C ALA A 57 1.16 11.14 -15.55
N LEU A 58 1.17 10.60 -16.76
CA LEU A 58 1.02 9.14 -16.85
C LEU A 58 2.08 8.42 -15.91
N GLY A 59 2.19 8.83 -14.63
CA GLY A 59 3.21 8.69 -13.61
C GLY A 59 4.55 8.57 -14.24
N PHE A 60 5.34 9.62 -14.33
CA PHE A 60 6.73 9.52 -14.76
C PHE A 60 7.63 10.17 -13.69
N ASP A 61 8.92 9.88 -13.58
CA ASP A 61 9.80 10.62 -12.68
C ASP A 61 11.22 10.85 -13.12
N TRP A 62 11.66 10.09 -14.09
CA TRP A 62 13.04 9.85 -14.36
C TRP A 62 13.39 9.51 -15.83
N VAL A 63 13.01 10.33 -16.83
CA VAL A 63 13.70 10.38 -18.16
C VAL A 63 15.22 10.54 -18.22
N TYR A 64 15.80 9.54 -18.85
CA TYR A 64 17.09 9.54 -19.48
C TYR A 64 16.98 9.97 -20.93
N LEU A 65 17.92 10.81 -21.29
CA LEU A 65 18.33 10.97 -22.66
C LEU A 65 19.48 10.00 -22.91
N ASN A 66 19.34 9.10 -23.89
CA ASN A 66 20.54 8.61 -24.59
C ASN A 66 21.42 9.80 -25.01
N PRO A 67 22.73 9.60 -25.26
CA PRO A 67 23.66 10.71 -25.42
C PRO A 67 23.18 11.72 -26.48
N PHE A 68 22.93 12.95 -26.02
CA PHE A 68 22.52 14.06 -26.87
C PHE A 68 23.69 14.86 -27.45
N HIS A 69 24.90 14.47 -27.08
CA HIS A 69 26.14 15.12 -27.47
C HIS A 69 26.49 14.83 -28.93
N GLN A 70 27.31 15.69 -29.54
CA GLN A 70 27.64 15.58 -30.96
C GLN A 70 28.29 14.23 -31.28
N THR A 71 27.59 13.42 -32.06
CA THR A 71 28.02 12.07 -32.45
C THR A 71 29.10 12.10 -33.54
N GLY A 72 29.92 11.05 -33.60
CA GLY A 72 30.92 10.80 -34.64
C GLY A 72 30.34 10.33 -35.97
N GLY A 73 31.22 9.85 -36.86
CA GLY A 73 30.89 9.54 -38.26
C GLY A 73 29.82 8.47 -38.48
N SER A 74 29.62 7.54 -37.54
CA SER A 74 28.53 6.55 -37.58
C SER A 74 27.16 7.13 -37.21
N ARG A 75 27.10 8.36 -36.69
CA ARG A 75 25.93 9.06 -36.14
C ARG A 75 25.19 8.37 -35.00
N SER A 76 25.71 7.25 -34.50
CA SER A 76 25.22 6.51 -33.34
C SER A 76 25.32 7.37 -32.08
N LEU A 77 24.27 7.37 -31.26
CA LEU A 77 24.26 8.14 -30.00
C LEU A 77 25.43 7.75 -29.07
N TYR A 78 25.73 6.45 -28.97
CA TYR A 78 26.84 5.95 -28.15
C TYR A 78 28.22 6.29 -28.72
N ALA A 79 28.33 6.53 -30.02
CA ALA A 79 29.55 7.07 -30.64
C ALA A 79 29.65 8.59 -30.38
N VAL A 80 29.78 8.99 -29.12
CA VAL A 80 30.00 10.39 -28.72
C VAL A 80 31.38 10.84 -29.20
N ALA A 81 31.41 11.86 -30.05
CA ALA A 81 32.66 12.45 -30.55
C ALA A 81 33.07 13.67 -29.73
N ASP A 82 32.14 14.61 -29.52
CA ASP A 82 32.37 15.85 -28.81
C ASP A 82 31.33 16.00 -27.67
N PRO A 83 31.70 15.65 -26.42
CA PRO A 83 30.80 15.71 -25.26
C PRO A 83 30.49 17.16 -24.83
N ASP A 84 31.20 18.16 -25.36
CA ASP A 84 31.03 19.55 -24.94
C ASP A 84 29.92 20.29 -25.73
N ARG A 85 29.25 19.62 -26.69
CA ARG A 85 28.31 20.26 -27.64
C ARG A 85 27.06 19.41 -27.89
N LEU A 86 25.91 20.09 -28.06
CA LEU A 86 24.64 19.47 -28.44
C LEU A 86 24.67 19.05 -29.92
N ASP A 87 24.20 17.83 -30.25
CA ASP A 87 24.10 17.37 -31.64
C ASP A 87 23.15 18.27 -32.46
N GLU A 88 23.51 18.51 -33.72
CA GLU A 88 22.72 19.34 -34.64
C GLU A 88 21.26 18.90 -34.82
N ARG A 89 20.95 17.61 -34.65
CA ARG A 89 19.58 17.07 -34.74
C ARG A 89 18.68 17.63 -33.63
N PHE A 90 19.27 17.98 -32.50
CA PHE A 90 18.57 18.29 -31.26
C PHE A 90 18.49 19.79 -30.96
N ARG A 91 19.43 20.59 -31.47
CA ARG A 91 19.51 22.04 -31.21
C ARG A 91 18.30 22.82 -31.75
N ASP A 92 17.68 23.65 -30.90
CA ASP A 92 16.70 24.65 -31.29
C ASP A 92 17.32 25.82 -32.05
N GLN A 93 16.54 26.42 -32.94
CA GLN A 93 17.00 27.45 -33.87
C GLN A 93 16.44 28.83 -33.53
N ASP A 94 16.19 29.08 -32.23
CA ASP A 94 15.71 30.36 -31.67
C ASP A 94 16.84 31.37 -31.38
N GLY A 95 18.08 30.89 -31.31
CA GLY A 95 19.28 31.67 -30.95
C GLY A 95 19.77 31.49 -29.52
N THR A 96 19.09 30.66 -28.71
CA THR A 96 19.58 30.22 -27.39
C THR A 96 20.79 29.29 -27.56
N SER A 97 21.84 29.44 -26.76
CA SER A 97 23.04 28.58 -26.79
C SER A 97 22.79 27.20 -26.19
N ASP A 98 23.45 26.16 -26.72
CA ASP A 98 23.36 24.74 -26.30
C ASP A 98 23.13 24.53 -24.78
N ASP A 99 24.08 24.96 -23.95
CA ASP A 99 24.06 24.86 -22.48
C ASP A 99 22.84 25.49 -21.83
N GLU A 100 22.29 26.53 -22.45
CA GLU A 100 21.11 27.26 -22.00
C GLU A 100 19.82 26.66 -22.58
N GLN A 101 19.87 25.99 -23.73
CA GLN A 101 18.76 25.14 -24.20
C GLN A 101 18.60 23.94 -23.26
N ILE A 102 19.71 23.25 -22.96
CA ILE A 102 19.73 22.17 -21.98
C ILE A 102 19.28 22.73 -20.63
N ARG A 103 19.95 23.74 -20.04
CA ARG A 103 19.54 24.36 -18.76
C ARG A 103 18.08 24.85 -18.74
N ARG A 104 17.40 25.07 -19.87
CA ARG A 104 15.95 25.40 -19.91
C ARG A 104 15.02 24.21 -20.07
N PHE A 105 15.27 23.26 -20.97
CA PHE A 105 14.56 21.96 -20.98
C PHE A 105 14.59 21.32 -19.60
N CYS A 106 15.76 21.48 -18.99
CA CYS A 106 16.03 21.30 -17.60
C CYS A 106 15.23 22.28 -16.71
N ALA A 107 15.51 23.57 -16.56
CA ALA A 107 14.79 24.41 -15.59
C ALA A 107 13.24 24.40 -15.72
N ALA A 108 12.70 24.12 -16.92
CA ALA A 108 11.36 23.59 -17.13
C ALA A 108 11.17 22.34 -16.25
N ALA A 109 11.78 21.20 -16.58
CA ALA A 109 11.93 20.06 -15.67
C ALA A 109 12.07 20.39 -14.12
N ALA A 110 12.80 21.42 -13.67
CA ALA A 110 12.86 21.76 -12.21
C ALA A 110 11.55 22.40 -11.73
N SER A 111 10.96 23.25 -12.56
CA SER A 111 9.59 23.70 -12.37
C SER A 111 8.57 22.61 -12.71
N HIS A 112 8.92 21.33 -12.64
CA HIS A 112 8.06 20.26 -13.16
C HIS A 112 7.87 19.09 -12.26
N GLY A 113 8.30 19.17 -11.02
CA GLY A 113 8.57 17.96 -10.30
C GLY A 113 9.61 17.05 -10.99
N LEU A 114 10.01 17.30 -12.25
CA LEU A 114 10.87 16.52 -13.15
C LEU A 114 12.27 16.58 -12.63
N SER A 115 12.92 15.44 -12.78
CA SER A 115 14.33 15.21 -12.57
C SER A 115 15.13 15.75 -13.83
N VAL A 116 16.32 15.24 -14.24
CA VAL A 116 16.82 14.84 -15.62
C VAL A 116 17.96 13.71 -15.52
N MET A 117 18.29 12.86 -16.53
CA MET A 117 19.57 12.06 -16.65
C MET A 117 20.08 11.95 -18.10
N THR A 118 21.37 11.65 -18.27
CA THR A 118 21.99 11.19 -19.53
C THR A 118 22.82 9.91 -19.34
N ASP A 119 23.17 9.23 -20.42
CA ASP A 119 24.30 8.26 -20.41
C ASP A 119 25.64 8.94 -20.10
N LEU A 120 26.50 8.21 -19.39
CA LEU A 120 27.92 8.45 -19.18
C LEU A 120 28.73 7.32 -19.82
N VAL A 121 28.98 7.49 -21.11
CA VAL A 121 29.81 6.59 -21.92
C VAL A 121 31.27 7.00 -21.74
N ILE A 122 32.01 6.25 -20.90
CA ILE A 122 33.43 6.52 -20.61
C ILE A 122 34.31 5.27 -20.66
N ASN A 123 33.75 4.12 -20.99
CA ASN A 123 34.50 2.95 -21.45
C ASN A 123 35.12 3.19 -22.84
N HIS A 124 34.48 4.01 -23.68
CA HIS A 124 34.95 4.36 -25.02
C HIS A 124 34.49 5.77 -25.45
N THR A 125 35.02 6.27 -26.57
CA THR A 125 34.42 7.37 -27.36
C THR A 125 34.29 6.98 -28.83
N ALA A 126 33.72 7.83 -29.67
CA ALA A 126 33.87 7.69 -31.13
C ALA A 126 35.36 7.72 -31.52
N MET A 127 35.75 6.83 -32.45
CA MET A 127 37.11 6.72 -32.97
C MET A 127 37.56 7.97 -33.76
N ASP A 128 36.62 8.69 -34.37
CA ASP A 128 36.86 9.95 -35.10
C ASP A 128 36.63 11.22 -34.25
N GLY A 129 36.41 11.06 -32.94
CA GLY A 129 36.15 12.17 -32.02
C GLY A 129 37.38 13.05 -31.73
N PRO A 130 37.19 14.36 -31.48
CA PRO A 130 38.24 15.27 -31.04
C PRO A 130 39.14 14.76 -29.89
N LEU A 131 38.61 13.97 -28.95
CA LEU A 131 39.41 13.41 -27.85
C LEU A 131 40.39 12.34 -28.35
N ALA A 132 39.93 11.38 -29.15
CA ALA A 132 40.78 10.36 -29.78
C ALA A 132 41.84 10.99 -30.70
N ALA A 133 41.49 12.06 -31.43
CA ALA A 133 42.43 12.75 -32.31
C ALA A 133 43.49 13.59 -31.56
N GLN A 134 43.16 14.21 -30.43
CA GLN A 134 44.04 15.14 -29.71
C GLN A 134 44.78 14.50 -28.52
N ARG A 135 44.17 13.51 -27.87
CA ARG A 135 44.73 12.75 -26.73
C ARG A 135 44.68 11.24 -26.98
N PRO A 136 45.25 10.73 -28.09
CA PRO A 136 45.30 9.29 -28.37
C PRO A 136 46.18 8.52 -27.36
N ASP A 137 46.94 9.22 -26.52
CA ASP A 137 47.71 8.67 -25.41
C ASP A 137 46.84 8.20 -24.23
N LEU A 138 45.55 8.55 -24.22
CA LEU A 138 44.58 8.12 -23.20
C LEU A 138 43.78 6.85 -23.59
N PHE A 139 44.12 6.21 -24.70
CA PHE A 139 43.36 5.08 -25.27
C PHE A 139 44.16 3.79 -25.24
N VAL A 140 43.46 2.65 -25.06
CA VAL A 140 44.06 1.31 -25.08
C VAL A 140 44.70 1.09 -26.45
N ARG A 141 45.91 0.53 -26.45
CA ARG A 141 46.63 0.24 -27.69
C ARG A 141 46.86 -1.24 -27.89
N ASP A 142 46.55 -1.69 -29.10
CA ASP A 142 46.83 -3.04 -29.56
C ASP A 142 48.35 -3.28 -29.71
N SER A 143 48.73 -4.50 -30.10
CA SER A 143 50.13 -4.86 -30.35
C SER A 143 50.80 -4.13 -31.52
N GLU A 144 50.03 -3.40 -32.35
CA GLU A 144 50.51 -2.57 -33.47
C GLU A 144 50.53 -1.07 -33.10
N GLY A 145 50.14 -0.73 -31.87
CA GLY A 145 50.09 0.63 -31.34
C GLY A 145 48.90 1.45 -31.84
N GLN A 146 47.92 0.84 -32.52
CA GLN A 146 46.66 1.53 -32.88
C GLN A 146 45.69 1.53 -31.69
N ILE A 147 44.70 2.41 -31.71
CA ILE A 147 43.67 2.43 -30.67
C ILE A 147 42.79 1.19 -30.83
N GLU A 148 42.64 0.38 -29.78
CA GLU A 148 41.81 -0.82 -29.78
C GLU A 148 40.32 -0.45 -29.67
N SER A 149 39.46 -1.31 -30.24
CA SER A 149 38.00 -1.15 -30.20
C SER A 149 37.35 -2.13 -29.22
N PRO A 150 36.39 -1.64 -28.40
CA PRO A 150 35.74 -2.45 -27.37
C PRO A 150 34.88 -3.56 -27.97
N TYR A 151 34.66 -4.61 -27.18
CA TYR A 151 33.95 -5.81 -27.62
C TYR A 151 33.09 -6.44 -26.52
N ALA A 152 32.11 -7.24 -26.93
CA ALA A 152 31.33 -8.14 -26.09
C ALA A 152 31.62 -9.60 -26.46
N VAL A 153 31.31 -10.53 -25.54
CA VAL A 153 31.41 -11.98 -25.73
C VAL A 153 30.07 -12.60 -25.32
N ASP A 154 29.62 -13.62 -26.03
CA ASP A 154 28.36 -14.31 -25.73
C ASP A 154 28.46 -15.13 -24.42
N PRO A 155 27.47 -15.05 -23.52
CA PRO A 155 27.53 -15.71 -22.22
C PRO A 155 27.19 -17.22 -22.26
N ASP A 156 26.51 -17.71 -23.29
CA ASP A 156 26.20 -19.14 -23.48
C ASP A 156 27.25 -19.84 -24.37
N ASP A 157 27.87 -19.14 -25.33
CA ASP A 157 29.07 -19.61 -26.07
C ASP A 157 30.22 -18.57 -26.04
N PRO A 158 31.15 -18.69 -25.08
CA PRO A 158 32.30 -17.79 -24.94
C PRO A 158 33.29 -17.74 -26.12
N SER A 159 33.05 -18.48 -27.21
CA SER A 159 33.83 -18.35 -28.46
C SER A 159 33.33 -17.24 -29.40
N ILE A 160 32.10 -16.73 -29.19
CA ILE A 160 31.50 -15.69 -30.02
C ILE A 160 31.86 -14.31 -29.47
N ARG A 161 32.60 -13.49 -30.24
CA ARG A 161 33.03 -12.11 -29.90
C ARG A 161 32.49 -11.10 -30.90
N THR A 162 31.77 -10.09 -30.42
CA THR A 162 31.25 -8.96 -31.21
C THR A 162 32.09 -7.72 -30.93
N VAL A 163 32.71 -7.12 -31.96
CA VAL A 163 33.63 -5.97 -31.83
C VAL A 163 33.00 -4.72 -32.45
N TRP A 164 33.05 -3.59 -31.75
CA TRP A 164 32.45 -2.33 -32.16
C TRP A 164 33.50 -1.38 -32.76
N GLY A 165 33.82 -1.59 -34.04
CA GLY A 165 34.99 -0.98 -34.72
C GLY A 165 34.92 0.53 -35.00
N ASP A 166 33.82 1.22 -34.72
CA ASP A 166 33.72 2.69 -34.76
C ASP A 166 33.98 3.35 -33.39
N LEU A 167 34.18 2.55 -32.35
CA LEU A 167 34.41 2.97 -30.97
C LEU A 167 35.87 2.75 -30.56
N ALA A 168 36.39 3.64 -29.73
CA ALA A 168 37.78 3.70 -29.28
C ALA A 168 37.87 3.46 -27.76
N GLU A 169 38.53 2.38 -27.32
CA GLU A 169 38.57 1.97 -25.91
C GLU A 169 39.58 2.78 -25.09
N LEU A 170 39.20 3.18 -23.86
CA LEU A 170 39.92 4.13 -23.02
C LEU A 170 40.85 3.44 -22.01
N ASP A 171 42.11 3.88 -21.91
CA ASP A 171 43.14 3.19 -21.09
C ASP A 171 43.05 3.57 -19.61
N TYR A 172 42.35 2.71 -18.87
CA TYR A 172 42.30 2.74 -17.40
C TYR A 172 43.29 1.77 -16.72
N HIS A 173 44.14 1.07 -17.48
CA HIS A 173 45.19 0.21 -16.95
C HIS A 173 46.48 0.99 -16.70
N SER A 174 46.85 1.89 -17.62
CA SER A 174 48.00 2.79 -17.46
C SER A 174 47.69 3.90 -16.46
N GLU A 175 48.49 4.00 -15.39
CA GLU A 175 48.20 4.90 -14.27
C GLU A 175 48.07 6.38 -14.67
N GLY A 176 48.91 6.87 -15.59
CA GLY A 176 48.86 8.26 -16.07
C GLY A 176 47.61 8.57 -16.90
N ALA A 177 47.30 7.70 -17.89
CA ALA A 177 46.11 7.82 -18.71
C ALA A 177 44.84 7.77 -17.85
N ARG A 178 44.78 6.80 -16.92
CA ARG A 178 43.72 6.69 -15.91
C ARG A 178 43.54 7.98 -15.10
N GLN A 179 44.61 8.59 -14.60
CA GLN A 179 44.52 9.83 -13.81
C GLN A 179 43.97 11.01 -14.63
N GLU A 180 44.45 11.20 -15.87
CA GLU A 180 43.95 12.28 -16.73
C GLU A 180 42.51 12.04 -17.21
N LEU A 181 42.13 10.79 -17.50
CA LEU A 181 40.73 10.45 -17.81
C LEU A 181 39.81 10.64 -16.61
N THR A 182 40.20 10.23 -15.40
CA THR A 182 39.42 10.51 -14.19
C THR A 182 39.23 12.01 -14.00
N ALA A 183 40.25 12.83 -14.25
CA ALA A 183 40.15 14.29 -14.17
C ALA A 183 39.24 14.88 -15.27
N LEU A 184 39.38 14.42 -16.53
CA LEU A 184 38.56 14.87 -17.66
C LEU A 184 37.09 14.52 -17.45
N TRP A 185 36.79 13.27 -17.10
CA TRP A 185 35.42 12.84 -16.87
C TRP A 185 34.81 13.46 -15.61
N SER A 186 35.61 13.73 -14.56
CA SER A 186 35.15 14.60 -13.46
C SER A 186 34.79 16.00 -13.95
N GLY A 187 35.61 16.61 -14.82
CA GLY A 187 35.34 17.93 -15.39
C GLY A 187 34.08 17.97 -16.26
N TYR A 188 33.88 16.98 -17.12
CA TYR A 188 32.68 16.81 -17.93
C TYR A 188 31.45 16.61 -17.05
N VAL A 189 31.51 15.66 -16.11
CA VAL A 189 30.51 15.44 -15.06
C VAL A 189 30.16 16.73 -14.33
N ASN A 190 31.15 17.55 -13.96
CA ASN A 190 30.95 18.78 -13.20
C ASN A 190 30.39 19.93 -14.05
N ARG A 191 30.87 20.16 -15.28
CA ARG A 191 30.26 21.14 -16.21
C ARG A 191 28.82 20.80 -16.44
N LEU A 192 28.58 19.51 -16.66
CA LEU A 192 27.25 18.97 -16.69
C LEU A 192 26.54 19.40 -15.38
N GLN A 193 27.02 19.07 -14.18
CA GLN A 193 26.49 19.56 -12.87
C GLN A 193 26.32 21.08 -12.73
N ASP A 194 26.95 21.92 -13.56
CA ASP A 194 26.81 23.39 -13.61
C ASP A 194 25.84 23.90 -14.70
N LEU A 195 25.51 23.08 -15.71
CA LEU A 195 24.17 23.17 -16.28
C LEU A 195 23.19 22.96 -15.13
N GLY A 196 23.51 21.90 -14.35
CA GLY A 196 22.87 21.23 -13.21
C GLY A 196 23.05 19.69 -13.29
N VAL A 197 23.45 19.14 -14.44
CA VAL A 197 23.52 17.71 -14.86
C VAL A 197 24.35 16.84 -13.89
N GLN A 198 23.83 16.43 -12.75
CA GLN A 198 24.46 15.34 -12.03
C GLN A 198 24.22 14.03 -12.80
N GLY A 199 22.97 13.64 -13.13
CA GLY A 199 22.52 12.26 -13.49
C GLY A 199 23.26 11.46 -14.56
N PHE A 200 23.69 10.21 -14.24
CA PHE A 200 24.40 9.31 -15.18
C PHE A 200 24.14 7.79 -15.13
N ARG A 201 23.73 7.18 -16.26
CA ARG A 201 23.77 5.72 -16.52
C ARG A 201 25.18 5.38 -16.99
N CYS A 202 25.78 4.32 -16.46
CA CYS A 202 27.16 3.98 -16.78
C CYS A 202 27.21 2.74 -17.67
N ASP A 203 27.36 2.98 -18.97
CA ASP A 203 27.43 1.98 -20.04
C ASP A 203 28.52 0.93 -19.78
N ALA A 204 28.16 -0.36 -19.91
CA ALA A 204 29.03 -1.53 -19.70
C ALA A 204 30.06 -1.38 -18.55
N ALA A 205 29.62 -0.83 -17.41
CA ALA A 205 30.48 -0.30 -16.35
C ALA A 205 31.53 -1.28 -15.79
N TYR A 206 31.25 -2.59 -15.87
CA TYR A 206 32.16 -3.66 -15.45
C TYR A 206 33.50 -3.70 -16.21
N LYS A 207 33.59 -3.07 -17.39
CA LYS A 207 34.84 -2.95 -18.17
C LYS A 207 35.77 -1.86 -17.63
N VAL A 208 35.23 -0.83 -16.97
CA VAL A 208 36.02 0.26 -16.41
C VAL A 208 36.41 -0.07 -14.96
N PRO A 209 37.69 -0.02 -14.56
CA PRO A 209 38.15 -0.47 -13.25
C PRO A 209 37.46 0.22 -12.07
N ALA A 210 37.04 -0.57 -11.08
CA ALA A 210 36.39 -0.13 -9.83
C ALA A 210 37.23 0.80 -8.92
N THR A 211 38.39 1.29 -9.37
CA THR A 211 39.12 2.42 -8.76
C THR A 211 38.68 3.75 -9.38
N VAL A 212 38.64 3.82 -10.71
CA VAL A 212 38.17 4.99 -11.49
C VAL A 212 36.77 5.40 -11.07
N TRP A 213 35.85 4.43 -11.03
CA TRP A 213 34.49 4.69 -10.59
C TRP A 213 34.42 5.26 -9.17
N ARG A 214 35.22 4.75 -8.22
CA ARG A 214 35.22 5.28 -6.84
C ARG A 214 35.66 6.75 -6.79
N ASP A 215 36.64 7.11 -7.59
CA ASP A 215 37.16 8.47 -7.66
C ASP A 215 36.16 9.42 -8.35
N LEU A 216 35.55 9.01 -9.47
CA LEU A 216 34.50 9.76 -10.17
C LEU A 216 33.23 9.94 -9.34
N ILE A 217 32.76 8.86 -8.70
CA ILE A 217 31.59 8.87 -7.82
C ILE A 217 31.86 9.77 -6.62
N GLY A 218 33.03 9.62 -5.98
CA GLY A 218 33.43 10.43 -4.84
C GLY A 218 33.58 11.91 -5.17
N ALA A 219 34.17 12.26 -6.32
CA ALA A 219 34.33 13.65 -6.76
C ALA A 219 32.98 14.33 -7.02
N ALA A 220 32.07 13.65 -7.72
CA ALA A 220 30.73 14.17 -7.99
C ALA A 220 29.92 14.34 -6.69
N LYS A 221 29.96 13.34 -5.78
CA LYS A 221 29.35 13.38 -4.44
C LYS A 221 29.96 14.43 -3.50
N ALA A 222 31.14 14.97 -3.82
CA ALA A 222 31.75 16.03 -3.04
C ALA A 222 31.22 17.43 -3.40
N LEU A 223 30.58 17.58 -4.57
CA LEU A 223 29.87 18.79 -4.97
C LEU A 223 28.40 18.67 -4.58
N GLU A 224 27.77 17.63 -5.12
CA GLU A 224 26.36 17.33 -4.95
C GLU A 224 26.33 15.88 -4.43
N PRO A 225 26.30 15.65 -3.10
CA PRO A 225 26.21 14.31 -2.47
C PRO A 225 25.18 13.37 -3.11
N ASP A 226 24.17 14.04 -3.63
CA ASP A 226 23.31 13.84 -4.79
C ASP A 226 24.07 13.17 -5.94
N CYS A 227 24.60 11.96 -5.73
CA CYS A 227 24.96 11.13 -6.85
C CYS A 227 24.53 9.65 -6.83
N LEU A 228 23.94 9.20 -7.94
CA LEU A 228 24.06 7.83 -8.47
C LEU A 228 25.06 7.78 -9.59
N PHE A 229 25.79 6.69 -9.60
CA PHE A 229 26.21 6.07 -10.84
C PHE A 229 25.61 4.66 -10.91
N ALA A 230 25.12 4.29 -12.10
CA ALA A 230 24.27 3.12 -12.33
C ALA A 230 25.03 2.18 -13.23
N ALA A 231 25.72 1.23 -12.63
CA ALA A 231 26.60 0.33 -13.35
C ALA A 231 25.78 -0.61 -14.23
N GLU A 232 25.93 -0.55 -15.54
CA GLU A 232 25.44 -1.64 -16.36
C GLU A 232 26.33 -2.89 -16.16
N THR A 233 25.71 -3.97 -15.67
CA THR A 233 26.36 -5.25 -15.34
C THR A 233 25.69 -6.43 -16.06
N LEU A 234 25.23 -6.19 -17.28
CA LEU A 234 24.56 -7.18 -18.11
C LEU A 234 25.58 -8.06 -18.84
N GLY A 235 25.34 -9.36 -18.87
CA GLY A 235 26.18 -10.34 -19.57
C GLY A 235 27.53 -10.66 -18.91
N CYS A 236 27.92 -10.03 -17.80
CA CYS A 236 29.16 -10.35 -17.09
C CYS A 236 29.00 -11.50 -16.09
N THR A 237 30.12 -12.06 -15.61
CA THR A 237 30.13 -13.07 -14.54
C THR A 237 29.71 -12.48 -13.19
N PHE A 238 29.38 -13.36 -12.24
CA PHE A 238 29.03 -12.93 -10.87
C PHE A 238 30.20 -12.20 -10.19
N GLU A 239 31.42 -12.72 -10.37
CA GLU A 239 32.64 -12.21 -9.75
C GLU A 239 32.99 -10.80 -10.28
N GLU A 240 32.74 -10.53 -11.56
CA GLU A 240 32.85 -9.20 -12.17
C GLU A 240 31.78 -8.24 -11.66
N ALA A 241 30.52 -8.68 -11.56
CA ALA A 241 29.43 -7.87 -11.00
C ALA A 241 29.70 -7.51 -9.53
N GLN A 242 30.18 -8.46 -8.72
CA GLN A 242 30.60 -8.24 -7.33
C GLN A 242 31.77 -7.24 -7.22
N SER A 243 32.77 -7.35 -8.08
CA SER A 243 33.91 -6.43 -8.13
C SER A 243 33.47 -5.00 -8.49
N THR A 244 32.62 -4.87 -9.51
CA THR A 244 32.08 -3.60 -10.01
C THR A 244 31.24 -2.91 -8.95
N ALA A 245 30.30 -3.62 -8.33
CA ALA A 245 29.45 -3.10 -7.26
C ALA A 245 30.26 -2.53 -6.06
N GLY A 246 31.41 -3.14 -5.74
CA GLY A 246 32.35 -2.67 -4.72
C GLY A 246 33.05 -1.34 -5.03
N ALA A 247 32.81 -0.72 -6.19
CA ALA A 247 33.33 0.61 -6.52
C ALA A 247 32.74 1.74 -5.65
N GLY A 248 31.55 1.55 -5.08
CA GLY A 248 30.73 2.64 -4.54
C GLY A 248 29.61 3.08 -5.48
N PHE A 249 29.42 2.33 -6.59
CA PHE A 249 28.21 2.40 -7.40
C PHE A 249 26.97 2.21 -6.55
N ASP A 250 25.91 2.89 -6.98
CA ASP A 250 24.72 2.97 -6.18
C ASP A 250 23.69 1.91 -6.55
N TYR A 251 23.65 1.53 -7.84
CA TYR A 251 22.90 0.36 -8.31
C TYR A 251 23.49 -0.27 -9.60
N LEU A 252 23.04 -1.49 -9.95
CA LEU A 252 23.62 -2.37 -11.00
C LEU A 252 22.59 -2.97 -12.00
N PHE A 253 22.71 -2.89 -13.34
CA PHE A 253 21.73 -3.54 -14.26
C PHE A 253 21.78 -5.10 -14.19
N ASN A 254 20.64 -5.77 -13.92
CA ASN A 254 20.43 -7.23 -13.75
C ASN A 254 19.66 -7.93 -14.92
N SER A 255 19.66 -9.27 -14.97
CA SER A 255 19.35 -10.06 -16.18
C SER A 255 17.91 -10.58 -16.36
N PHE A 256 16.91 -10.12 -15.61
CA PHE A 256 15.54 -10.68 -15.68
C PHE A 256 14.83 -10.64 -17.05
N ALA A 257 15.25 -9.82 -18.04
CA ALA A 257 14.50 -9.66 -19.32
C ALA A 257 14.17 -11.01 -19.96
N TRP A 258 15.08 -11.95 -19.66
CA TRP A 258 15.19 -13.30 -20.13
C TRP A 258 14.81 -14.36 -19.07
N TRP A 259 14.40 -13.96 -17.86
CA TRP A 259 13.99 -14.88 -16.78
C TRP A 259 12.60 -15.45 -17.01
N ASP A 260 12.48 -16.78 -16.94
CA ASP A 260 11.24 -17.55 -17.10
C ASP A 260 10.27 -17.49 -15.90
N LEU A 261 10.66 -16.75 -14.85
CA LEU A 261 9.87 -16.57 -13.61
C LEU A 261 9.77 -17.85 -12.75
N LYS A 262 10.50 -18.91 -13.13
CA LYS A 262 10.34 -20.26 -12.60
C LYS A 262 11.67 -20.95 -12.25
N ALA A 263 12.76 -20.67 -12.95
CA ALA A 263 14.09 -21.09 -12.53
C ALA A 263 14.56 -20.30 -11.30
N SER A 264 15.38 -20.88 -10.43
CA SER A 264 15.89 -20.17 -9.24
C SER A 264 16.98 -19.15 -9.56
N TRP A 265 17.67 -19.28 -10.71
CA TRP A 265 18.93 -18.59 -10.99
C TRP A 265 18.87 -17.07 -10.83
N ALA A 266 17.75 -16.43 -11.17
CA ALA A 266 17.61 -14.98 -11.06
C ALA A 266 17.56 -14.54 -9.59
N LEU A 267 16.94 -15.36 -8.72
CA LEU A 267 16.93 -15.16 -7.27
C LEU A 267 18.27 -15.53 -6.64
N ASP A 268 18.95 -16.57 -7.14
CA ASP A 268 20.27 -16.97 -6.66
C ASP A 268 21.35 -15.92 -7.01
N GLN A 269 21.27 -15.31 -8.20
CA GLN A 269 22.11 -14.17 -8.61
C GLN A 269 21.86 -12.97 -7.69
N TYR A 270 20.58 -12.59 -7.56
CA TYR A 270 20.10 -11.50 -6.72
C TYR A 270 20.53 -11.63 -5.25
N GLU A 271 20.29 -12.79 -4.63
CA GLU A 271 20.59 -13.04 -3.21
C GLU A 271 22.09 -12.88 -2.89
N ARG A 272 22.94 -13.19 -3.86
CA ARG A 272 24.39 -13.04 -3.76
C ARG A 272 24.88 -11.61 -4.03
N LEU A 273 24.24 -10.85 -4.92
CA LEU A 273 24.66 -9.48 -5.27
C LEU A 273 24.16 -8.41 -4.29
N ARG A 274 22.94 -8.54 -3.77
CA ARG A 274 22.26 -7.50 -2.98
C ARG A 274 22.96 -7.02 -1.71
N VAL A 275 23.88 -7.82 -1.18
CA VAL A 275 24.68 -7.47 0.00
C VAL A 275 25.86 -6.54 -0.32
N ILE A 276 26.00 -6.14 -1.58
CA ILE A 276 27.09 -5.33 -2.13
C ILE A 276 26.56 -3.98 -2.63
N ALA A 277 25.62 -4.03 -3.57
CA ALA A 277 24.83 -2.87 -4.03
C ALA A 277 23.43 -3.35 -4.44
N PRO A 278 22.41 -2.49 -4.36
CA PRO A 278 21.12 -2.79 -4.96
C PRO A 278 21.18 -2.77 -6.48
N SER A 279 20.11 -3.15 -7.17
CA SER A 279 20.15 -3.33 -8.61
C SER A 279 19.11 -2.52 -9.37
N ILE A 280 19.46 -2.37 -10.63
CA ILE A 280 18.76 -1.91 -11.81
C ILE A 280 18.51 -3.13 -12.71
N ALA A 281 17.76 -3.07 -13.80
CA ALA A 281 17.84 -4.06 -14.87
C ALA A 281 17.13 -3.54 -16.12
N PHE A 282 16.48 -4.41 -16.90
CA PHE A 282 15.60 -4.19 -18.13
C PHE A 282 13.07 -5.76 -18.84
N PRO A 283 12.04 -5.55 -19.76
CA PRO A 283 11.57 -6.59 -20.73
C PRO A 283 12.07 -6.29 -22.13
N GLU A 284 12.16 -4.99 -22.43
CA GLU A 284 12.93 -4.39 -23.49
C GLU A 284 13.59 -3.13 -22.91
N ASN A 285 14.87 -2.93 -23.21
CA ASN A 285 15.39 -1.58 -23.30
C ASN A 285 15.24 -1.08 -24.75
N HIS A 286 15.81 0.09 -25.04
CA HIS A 286 15.87 0.64 -26.39
C HIS A 286 16.73 -0.18 -27.38
N ASP A 287 17.58 -1.09 -26.89
CA ASP A 287 18.44 -1.97 -27.69
C ASP A 287 17.83 -3.37 -27.93
N MET A 288 16.61 -3.61 -27.42
CA MET A 288 15.89 -4.87 -27.57
C MET A 288 14.80 -4.79 -28.64
N ALA A 289 14.38 -5.96 -29.13
CA ALA A 289 13.15 -6.08 -29.92
C ALA A 289 11.94 -5.64 -29.09
N ARG A 290 10.95 -5.04 -29.75
CA ARG A 290 9.69 -4.66 -29.10
C ARG A 290 8.93 -5.91 -28.71
N LEU A 291 8.66 -6.04 -27.41
CA LEU A 291 7.80 -7.07 -26.88
C LEU A 291 6.50 -7.13 -27.67
N ALA A 292 5.89 -5.97 -28.01
CA ALA A 292 4.63 -5.82 -28.75
C ALA A 292 4.54 -6.60 -30.08
N ALA A 293 5.69 -6.91 -30.70
CA ALA A 293 5.76 -7.54 -32.01
C ALA A 293 5.53 -9.06 -31.96
N ASP A 294 5.87 -9.71 -30.85
CA ASP A 294 5.94 -11.18 -30.74
C ASP A 294 4.64 -11.81 -30.20
N LEU A 295 3.51 -11.09 -30.25
CA LEU A 295 2.34 -11.34 -29.39
C LEU A 295 1.04 -11.51 -30.16
N ASP A 296 0.38 -12.65 -29.95
CA ASP A 296 -0.86 -12.99 -30.63
C ASP A 296 -2.11 -12.40 -29.95
N GLY A 297 -3.01 -11.85 -30.78
CA GLY A 297 -4.39 -11.53 -30.42
C GLY A 297 -4.88 -10.17 -30.96
N ASP A 298 -6.02 -9.68 -30.45
CA ASP A 298 -6.59 -8.38 -30.83
C ASP A 298 -5.89 -7.17 -30.18
N ALA A 299 -6.28 -5.95 -30.54
CA ALA A 299 -5.73 -4.74 -29.92
C ALA A 299 -6.07 -4.66 -28.44
N ALA A 300 -7.25 -5.16 -28.01
CA ALA A 300 -7.43 -5.48 -26.61
C ALA A 300 -6.37 -6.51 -26.24
N ALA A 301 -6.23 -7.70 -26.86
CA ALA A 301 -5.13 -8.64 -26.61
C ALA A 301 -3.68 -8.11 -26.64
N ILE A 302 -3.33 -6.88 -27.07
CA ILE A 302 -1.97 -6.29 -27.07
C ILE A 302 -1.84 -5.01 -26.20
N ALA A 303 -2.85 -4.14 -26.12
CA ALA A 303 -3.10 -3.29 -24.92
C ALA A 303 -3.33 -4.15 -23.68
N ARG A 304 -3.63 -5.41 -23.97
CA ARG A 304 -3.42 -6.55 -23.16
C ARG A 304 -1.98 -7.00 -23.29
N HIS A 305 -1.47 -7.64 -24.33
CA HIS A 305 -0.11 -8.19 -24.51
C HIS A 305 1.11 -7.25 -24.27
N LEU A 306 0.97 -6.01 -23.81
CA LEU A 306 2.01 -5.15 -23.20
C LEU A 306 1.86 -4.99 -21.69
N THR A 307 0.93 -5.80 -21.23
CA THR A 307 0.29 -5.82 -19.96
C THR A 307 -0.07 -7.31 -19.41
N ALA A 308 0.49 -8.58 -19.10
CA ALA A 308 1.65 -9.54 -18.63
C ALA A 308 3.19 -9.99 -19.08
N ARG A 309 4.33 -9.23 -18.95
CA ARG A 309 5.78 -9.59 -19.02
C ARG A 309 6.73 -8.46 -18.56
N TYR A 310 6.43 -7.20 -18.91
CA TYR A 310 6.88 -5.94 -18.28
C TYR A 310 6.83 -5.98 -16.73
N ALA A 311 5.83 -5.43 -16.00
CA ALA A 311 5.80 -4.91 -14.59
C ALA A 311 6.37 -5.82 -13.47
N LEU A 312 6.78 -7.02 -13.86
CA LEU A 312 7.70 -7.99 -13.33
C LEU A 312 9.11 -7.45 -13.40
N SER A 313 9.25 -6.14 -13.60
CA SER A 313 10.56 -5.60 -13.67
C SER A 313 10.81 -4.20 -13.16
N ALA A 314 10.28 -3.83 -11.98
CA ALA A 314 10.92 -2.85 -11.06
C ALA A 314 11.18 -3.11 -9.51
N PHE A 315 10.35 -3.85 -8.73
CA PHE A 315 10.46 -4.23 -7.29
C PHE A 315 10.70 -5.73 -6.91
N PHE A 316 11.19 -6.65 -7.77
CA PHE A 316 11.94 -7.85 -7.33
C PHE A 316 13.39 -7.44 -7.00
N SER A 317 13.74 -6.19 -7.29
CA SER A 317 15.02 -5.50 -7.17
C SER A 317 14.70 -4.00 -7.17
N ALA A 318 15.64 -3.07 -7.38
CA ALA A 318 15.48 -1.72 -6.84
C ALA A 318 15.09 -0.53 -7.78
N GLY A 319 14.77 -0.67 -9.07
CA GLY A 319 14.59 0.47 -10.05
C GLY A 319 13.76 0.12 -11.30
N VAL A 320 13.61 0.87 -12.43
CA VAL A 320 12.85 0.66 -13.72
C VAL A 320 13.44 1.32 -15.06
N LEU A 321 13.18 0.91 -16.34
CA LEU A 321 13.65 1.38 -17.73
C LEU A 321 12.77 0.84 -18.88
N MET A 322 12.20 1.73 -19.68
CA MET A 322 11.59 1.40 -20.96
C MET A 322 11.99 2.41 -22.02
N PRO A 323 11.94 1.99 -23.29
CA PRO A 323 11.91 2.88 -24.43
C PRO A 323 10.53 3.52 -24.69
N ILE A 324 10.48 4.83 -24.93
CA ILE A 324 9.30 5.50 -25.50
C ILE A 324 8.69 4.70 -26.65
N GLY A 325 7.38 4.43 -26.58
CA GLY A 325 6.62 3.79 -27.66
C GLY A 325 5.72 2.62 -27.29
N TYR A 326 6.03 1.76 -26.31
CA TYR A 326 5.15 0.62 -26.02
C TYR A 326 3.91 1.02 -25.20
N GLU A 327 3.88 2.25 -24.69
CA GLU A 327 2.70 3.00 -24.20
C GLU A 327 1.65 3.23 -25.30
N TRP A 328 2.02 2.96 -26.55
CA TRP A 328 1.17 2.86 -27.74
C TRP A 328 1.35 1.53 -28.48
N GLY A 329 1.95 0.54 -27.82
CA GLY A 329 2.31 -0.75 -28.37
C GLY A 329 3.05 -0.77 -29.68
N TYR A 330 4.06 0.09 -29.80
CA TYR A 330 4.96 0.11 -30.95
C TYR A 330 5.58 -1.27 -31.17
N GLN A 331 5.48 -1.78 -32.39
CA GLN A 331 6.09 -3.04 -32.80
C GLN A 331 7.47 -2.81 -33.45
N ARG A 332 7.82 -1.57 -33.79
CA ARG A 332 9.14 -1.22 -34.33
C ARG A 332 10.17 -0.97 -33.21
N ALA A 333 11.26 -1.74 -33.25
CA ALA A 333 12.42 -1.52 -32.39
C ALA A 333 13.03 -0.12 -32.61
N LEU A 334 13.60 0.46 -31.56
CA LEU A 334 14.39 1.68 -31.67
C LEU A 334 15.79 1.33 -32.21
N HIS A 335 16.41 2.28 -32.89
CA HIS A 335 17.77 2.12 -33.40
C HIS A 335 18.54 3.44 -33.28
N VAL A 336 19.73 3.38 -32.66
CA VAL A 336 20.56 4.53 -32.25
C VAL A 336 21.16 5.35 -33.41
N VAL A 337 20.94 4.92 -34.65
CA VAL A 337 21.32 5.65 -35.88
C VAL A 337 20.10 6.05 -36.72
N GLU A 338 19.14 5.12 -36.91
CA GLU A 338 18.11 5.22 -37.96
C GLU A 338 16.75 5.72 -37.48
N THR A 339 16.52 5.84 -36.17
CA THR A 339 15.26 6.40 -35.65
C THR A 339 15.15 7.88 -36.01
N THR A 340 13.96 8.31 -36.42
CA THR A 340 13.61 9.73 -36.62
C THR A 340 12.21 9.99 -36.06
N PRO A 341 11.76 11.25 -35.91
CA PRO A 341 10.42 11.54 -35.36
C PRO A 341 9.27 10.96 -36.20
N GLU A 342 9.48 10.76 -37.51
CA GLU A 342 8.54 10.09 -38.42
C GLU A 342 8.38 8.59 -38.15
N ALA A 343 9.20 7.99 -37.28
CA ALA A 343 9.09 6.58 -36.89
C ALA A 343 8.04 6.32 -35.78
N ARG A 344 7.40 7.36 -35.23
CA ARG A 344 6.31 7.23 -34.26
C ARG A 344 5.08 6.56 -34.88
N GLU A 345 4.60 5.50 -34.25
CA GLU A 345 3.35 4.82 -34.62
C GLU A 345 2.14 5.51 -33.94
N SER A 346 0.96 5.47 -34.56
CA SER A 346 -0.23 6.23 -34.09
C SER A 346 -1.59 5.54 -34.27
N ASN A 347 -1.62 4.37 -34.92
CA ASN A 347 -2.86 3.63 -35.25
C ASN A 347 -2.80 2.15 -34.80
N THR A 348 -1.96 1.85 -33.82
CA THR A 348 -1.77 0.51 -33.24
C THR A 348 -3.05 -0.05 -32.60
N GLY A 349 -3.98 0.82 -32.17
CA GLY A 349 -5.23 0.45 -31.47
C GLY A 349 -4.99 -0.02 -30.03
N VAL A 350 -3.79 -0.56 -29.79
CA VAL A 350 -3.06 -0.47 -28.54
C VAL A 350 -2.69 0.99 -28.33
N ASP A 351 -3.61 1.77 -27.79
CA ASP A 351 -3.15 2.83 -26.94
C ASP A 351 -3.71 2.54 -25.57
N ILE A 352 -2.88 2.89 -24.64
CA ILE A 352 -3.07 2.53 -23.28
C ILE A 352 -2.88 3.78 -22.43
N SER A 353 -2.28 4.87 -22.95
CA SER A 353 -1.83 6.14 -22.32
C SER A 353 -2.71 6.77 -21.25
N ALA A 354 -2.96 6.05 -20.16
CA ALA A 354 -3.07 6.60 -18.84
C ALA A 354 -2.60 5.69 -17.75
N SER A 355 -2.77 4.36 -17.80
CA SER A 355 -2.23 3.55 -16.71
C SER A 355 -0.76 3.18 -16.75
N ILE A 356 0.17 3.71 -17.56
CA ILE A 356 1.57 3.81 -17.09
C ILE A 356 1.64 4.96 -16.08
N ALA A 357 0.55 5.70 -15.82
CA ALA A 357 0.38 6.37 -14.54
C ALA A 357 0.02 5.49 -13.41
N ALA A 358 -1.00 4.62 -13.62
CA ALA A 358 -1.65 3.68 -12.71
C ALA A 358 -1.11 2.22 -12.46
N ILE A 359 -0.36 1.57 -13.36
CA ILE A 359 0.91 0.74 -13.26
C ILE A 359 2.35 1.31 -12.53
N ASN A 360 3.51 3.36 -12.47
CA ASN A 360 4.50 4.27 -11.87
C ASN A 360 4.20 5.32 -10.83
N ALA A 361 3.10 6.06 -10.80
CA ALA A 361 2.97 6.94 -9.65
C ALA A 361 2.65 6.05 -8.46
N LEU A 362 1.83 4.99 -8.71
CA LEU A 362 1.93 3.71 -7.99
C LEU A 362 3.34 3.16 -7.86
N ARG A 363 4.43 3.84 -8.23
CA ARG A 363 5.81 3.55 -7.87
C ARG A 363 6.56 4.62 -7.01
N ALA A 364 5.93 5.23 -6.01
CA ALA A 364 6.44 6.19 -5.01
C ALA A 364 6.24 6.11 -3.42
N GLU A 365 5.58 5.12 -2.78
CA GLU A 365 5.24 4.91 -1.31
C GLU A 365 5.90 3.67 -0.65
N LEU A 366 5.71 2.42 -1.16
CA LEU A 366 6.24 1.19 -0.52
C LEU A 366 7.75 1.28 -0.31
N PRO A 367 8.27 0.89 0.85
CA PRO A 367 9.70 0.78 1.04
C PRO A 367 10.24 -0.51 0.48
N ALA A 368 9.48 -1.59 0.32
CA ALA A 368 10.01 -2.94 0.04
C ALA A 368 10.58 -3.18 -1.37
N ALA A 369 11.04 -2.15 -2.07
CA ALA A 369 10.46 -1.91 -3.38
C ALA A 369 11.40 -1.44 -4.44
N ASN A 370 11.71 -0.19 -4.36
CA ASN A 370 12.92 0.30 -4.89
C ASN A 370 14.12 -0.22 -4.03
N VAL A 371 14.04 -1.43 -3.41
CA VAL A 371 15.08 -2.18 -2.62
C VAL A 371 15.72 -3.28 -3.44
N GLU A 372 16.74 -3.93 -2.90
CA GLU A 372 17.25 -5.26 -3.29
C GLU A 372 17.20 -6.34 -2.17
N GLY A 373 16.29 -6.33 -1.18
CA GLY A 373 16.42 -7.20 0.01
C GLY A 373 15.85 -8.64 -0.11
N ALA A 374 15.91 -9.43 0.97
CA ALA A 374 15.98 -10.90 0.87
C ALA A 374 14.82 -11.58 0.13
N GLN A 375 15.11 -12.15 -1.05
CA GLN A 375 14.15 -12.67 -2.00
C GLN A 375 14.11 -14.19 -2.08
N ALA A 376 12.89 -14.73 -2.12
CA ALA A 376 12.63 -16.14 -2.25
C ALA A 376 11.27 -16.36 -2.93
N ARG A 377 11.22 -17.23 -3.94
CA ARG A 377 9.93 -17.75 -4.42
C ARG A 377 9.30 -18.63 -3.34
N ILE A 378 8.11 -18.26 -2.88
CA ILE A 378 7.32 -19.04 -1.93
C ILE A 378 6.21 -19.88 -2.59
N SER A 379 5.95 -19.72 -3.89
CA SER A 379 5.21 -20.72 -4.69
C SER A 379 6.07 -21.93 -5.04
N SER A 380 5.40 -23.04 -5.38
CA SER A 380 6.06 -24.19 -6.01
C SER A 380 6.50 -23.84 -7.43
N PRO A 381 7.65 -24.33 -7.94
CA PRO A 381 7.99 -24.19 -9.36
C PRO A 381 6.92 -24.76 -10.30
N ASP A 382 6.29 -25.87 -9.92
CA ASP A 382 5.25 -26.56 -10.69
C ASP A 382 3.87 -25.90 -10.57
N ALA A 383 3.75 -24.81 -9.81
CA ALA A 383 2.53 -24.02 -9.78
C ALA A 383 2.29 -23.36 -11.15
N ALA A 384 1.02 -23.19 -11.54
CA ALA A 384 0.66 -22.45 -12.76
C ALA A 384 0.77 -20.91 -12.60
N TYR A 385 1.35 -20.46 -11.49
CA TYR A 385 1.64 -19.06 -11.17
C TYR A 385 3.00 -18.97 -10.44
N THR A 386 3.59 -17.77 -10.40
CA THR A 386 4.86 -17.50 -9.69
C THR A 386 4.62 -16.67 -8.44
N ALA A 387 5.19 -17.00 -7.27
CA ALA A 387 5.07 -16.18 -6.04
C ALA A 387 6.38 -15.79 -5.36
N LEU A 388 6.78 -14.51 -5.26
CA LEU A 388 8.17 -14.09 -4.93
C LEU A 388 8.27 -13.12 -3.75
N LEU A 389 8.42 -13.65 -2.53
CA LEU A 389 8.65 -12.89 -1.29
C LEU A 389 10.02 -12.20 -1.32
N ARG A 390 10.16 -11.01 -0.74
CA ARG A 390 11.32 -10.14 -0.93
C ARG A 390 11.47 -9.05 0.11
N PHE A 391 12.16 -9.35 1.20
CA PHE A 391 12.40 -8.43 2.31
C PHE A 391 13.14 -7.14 1.94
N ASP A 392 13.16 -6.23 2.89
CA ASP A 392 14.05 -5.10 3.04
C ASP A 392 15.15 -5.40 4.07
N THR A 393 15.50 -6.64 4.37
CA THR A 393 16.80 -6.87 5.02
C THR A 393 17.45 -8.12 4.50
N GLY A 394 18.63 -8.43 5.03
CA GLY A 394 19.23 -9.76 4.94
C GLY A 394 18.31 -10.90 5.37
N HIS A 395 17.34 -10.69 6.29
CA HIS A 395 16.65 -11.81 6.93
C HIS A 395 15.24 -11.52 7.49
N GLY A 396 14.36 -12.51 7.37
CA GLY A 396 12.99 -12.54 7.90
C GLY A 396 12.84 -12.55 9.43
N ALA A 397 13.80 -12.02 10.19
CA ALA A 397 13.65 -11.67 11.61
C ALA A 397 14.08 -10.23 11.92
N SER A 398 14.77 -9.56 10.99
CA SER A 398 15.23 -8.17 11.07
C SER A 398 14.46 -7.22 10.15
N ALA A 399 13.78 -7.76 9.14
CA ALA A 399 13.04 -7.02 8.11
C ALA A 399 12.05 -5.98 8.68
N ARG A 400 11.86 -4.90 7.93
CA ARG A 400 10.90 -3.82 8.13
C ARG A 400 10.07 -3.47 6.88
N SER A 401 10.16 -4.14 5.73
CA SER A 401 9.25 -4.09 4.55
C SER A 401 9.60 -5.30 3.61
N ALA A 402 8.74 -5.78 2.69
CA ALA A 402 9.02 -7.01 1.88
C ALA A 402 8.08 -7.43 0.70
N THR A 403 8.39 -7.24 -0.59
CA THR A 403 7.46 -7.63 -1.68
C THR A 403 7.23 -9.11 -1.88
N LEU A 404 6.24 -9.51 -2.66
CA LEU A 404 5.74 -10.89 -2.65
C LEU A 404 5.07 -11.37 -3.96
N VAL A 405 5.33 -10.71 -5.10
CA VAL A 405 4.87 -11.03 -6.47
C VAL A 405 3.79 -12.10 -6.72
N LEU A 406 2.66 -11.94 -7.44
CA LEU A 406 2.22 -13.05 -8.33
C LEU A 406 1.76 -12.69 -9.76
N TYR A 407 1.78 -13.73 -10.64
CA TYR A 407 1.37 -13.84 -12.06
C TYR A 407 1.10 -15.27 -12.49
N ASN A 408 0.07 -15.47 -13.32
CA ASN A 408 -0.12 -16.67 -14.13
C ASN A 408 0.20 -16.39 -15.61
N PRO A 409 1.28 -16.97 -16.14
CA PRO A 409 1.65 -16.82 -17.54
C PRO A 409 0.83 -17.65 -18.54
N THR A 410 -0.12 -18.49 -18.10
CA THR A 410 -0.79 -19.51 -18.96
C THR A 410 -1.86 -18.93 -19.89
N GLU A 411 -2.95 -19.67 -20.12
CA GLU A 411 -4.12 -19.32 -20.92
C GLU A 411 -5.44 -19.61 -20.15
N ALA A 412 -5.40 -19.73 -18.80
CA ALA A 412 -6.60 -19.91 -17.97
C ALA A 412 -6.48 -19.45 -16.48
N LEU A 413 -7.61 -19.24 -15.79
CA LEU A 413 -7.79 -18.58 -14.48
C LEU A 413 -7.31 -19.42 -13.25
N VAL A 414 -6.01 -19.39 -12.87
CA VAL A 414 -5.26 -20.37 -12.02
C VAL A 414 -5.43 -20.33 -10.45
N PRO A 415 -5.13 -21.43 -9.67
CA PRO A 415 -5.06 -21.58 -8.16
C PRO A 415 -3.68 -21.56 -7.37
N VAL A 416 -3.61 -20.93 -6.15
CA VAL A 416 -2.61 -20.76 -5.02
C VAL A 416 -3.39 -20.87 -3.71
N ALA A 417 -2.87 -21.51 -2.66
CA ALA A 417 -3.42 -21.41 -1.29
C ALA A 417 -2.73 -20.33 -0.39
N PRO A 418 -3.47 -19.36 0.18
CA PRO A 418 -2.92 -18.18 0.83
C PRO A 418 -2.47 -18.36 2.27
N GLU A 419 -3.16 -19.20 3.03
CA GLU A 419 -2.76 -19.59 4.37
C GLU A 419 -1.43 -20.36 4.32
N ALA A 420 -1.23 -21.15 3.25
CA ALA A 420 0.04 -21.80 2.97
C ALA A 420 1.17 -20.80 2.64
N LEU A 421 0.91 -19.78 1.83
CA LEU A 421 1.91 -18.74 1.56
C LEU A 421 2.17 -17.84 2.79
N LEU A 422 1.15 -17.52 3.59
CA LEU A 422 1.29 -16.76 4.86
C LEU A 422 2.23 -17.45 5.82
N ALA A 423 1.99 -18.74 6.07
CA ALA A 423 2.79 -19.54 6.98
C ALA A 423 4.27 -19.56 6.56
N ARG A 424 4.55 -19.68 5.25
CA ARG A 424 5.91 -19.69 4.68
C ARG A 424 6.67 -18.39 4.90
N THR A 425 5.98 -17.27 5.07
CA THR A 425 6.64 -15.99 5.26
C THR A 425 7.31 -15.87 6.64
N GLY A 426 6.91 -16.67 7.64
CA GLY A 426 7.52 -16.70 8.98
C GLY A 426 6.94 -15.73 10.02
N GLY A 427 5.95 -14.91 9.66
CA GLY A 427 5.05 -14.24 10.61
C GLY A 427 5.71 -13.40 11.72
N MET A 428 6.74 -12.62 11.40
CA MET A 428 7.42 -11.68 12.32
C MET A 428 7.08 -10.21 12.04
N LEU A 429 6.32 -9.94 10.98
CA LEU A 429 5.95 -8.60 10.53
C LEU A 429 4.42 -8.46 10.83
N GLY A 430 3.55 -8.03 9.91
CA GLY A 430 2.12 -7.60 9.90
C GLY A 430 1.12 -8.02 8.82
N ASP A 431 0.28 -7.16 8.21
CA ASP A 431 -0.80 -7.60 7.29
C ASP A 431 -0.68 -7.02 5.84
N PHE A 432 -1.27 -7.63 4.65
CA PHE A 432 -1.08 -9.42 3.43
C PHE A 432 -1.73 -7.02 3.72
N ILE A 433 -1.12 -5.83 3.06
CA ILE A 433 -1.69 -4.75 2.14
C ILE A 433 -1.62 -4.81 0.57
N ASP A 434 -2.70 -4.56 -0.21
CA ASP A 434 -2.78 -4.36 -1.69
C ASP A 434 -2.52 -2.97 -2.25
N ARG A 435 -1.95 -2.94 -3.48
CA ARG A 435 -2.31 -1.99 -4.56
C ARG A 435 -2.36 -2.60 -5.99
N THR A 436 -3.56 -2.89 -6.50
CA THR A 436 -3.90 -3.29 -7.89
C THR A 436 -4.21 -2.11 -8.85
N PRO A 437 -3.26 -1.47 -9.55
CA PRO A 437 -3.44 -0.35 -10.49
C PRO A 437 -4.68 0.53 -10.33
N GLU A 438 -5.48 1.11 -11.25
CA GLU A 438 -7.73 0.47 -12.95
C GLU A 438 -8.81 -0.71 -12.68
N ALA A 439 -8.44 -1.96 -12.96
CA ALA A 439 -8.60 -3.10 -12.04
C ALA A 439 -8.81 -2.84 -10.50
N GLU A 440 -10.01 -2.58 -9.95
CA GLU A 440 -10.25 -2.67 -8.50
C GLU A 440 -9.56 -3.92 -7.86
N PRO A 441 -8.94 -3.81 -6.68
CA PRO A 441 -8.17 -4.88 -6.01
C PRO A 441 -8.92 -6.13 -5.21
N ILE A 442 -8.75 -8.46 -5.29
CA ILE A 442 -9.12 -9.83 -4.73
C ILE A 442 -8.65 -10.51 -3.37
N GLN A 443 -8.21 -9.89 -2.27
CA GLN A 443 -8.04 -10.55 -0.94
C GLN A 443 -6.77 -11.58 -0.66
N PHE A 444 -5.74 -11.38 0.26
CA PHE A 444 -4.58 -12.33 0.73
C PHE A 444 -4.44 -12.75 2.25
N ARG A 445 -4.96 -13.89 2.77
CA ARG A 445 -5.05 -14.27 4.26
C ARG A 445 -5.69 -15.67 4.41
N PRO A 446 -6.04 -16.22 5.59
CA PRO A 446 -6.80 -17.47 5.73
C PRO A 446 -8.33 -17.23 5.80
N GLY A 447 -9.17 -18.16 5.31
CA GLY A 447 -10.61 -17.94 5.15
C GLY A 447 -11.23 -18.29 3.78
N VAL A 448 -11.33 -17.29 2.88
CA VAL A 448 -12.00 -17.22 1.52
C VAL A 448 -11.04 -17.00 0.15
N ALA A 449 -10.35 -17.72 -0.92
CA ALA A 449 -10.41 -18.51 -2.35
C ALA A 449 -10.77 -18.03 -3.89
N LEU A 450 -9.82 -17.64 -4.81
CA LEU A 450 -9.96 -16.67 -5.99
C LEU A 450 -9.98 -17.21 -7.46
N ALA A 451 -9.43 -16.56 -8.51
CA ALA A 451 -8.45 -17.06 -9.48
C ALA A 451 -7.69 -16.06 -10.38
N LEU A 452 -6.73 -16.58 -11.16
CA LEU A 452 -5.63 -15.86 -11.79
C LEU A 452 -5.57 -15.98 -13.29
N ALA A 453 -5.85 -14.88 -13.92
CA ALA A 453 -5.75 -14.61 -15.32
C ALA A 453 -4.52 -15.11 -16.06
N PRO A 454 -4.56 -15.30 -17.39
CA PRO A 454 -3.37 -15.61 -18.16
C PRO A 454 -2.77 -14.23 -18.43
N GLY A 455 -2.30 -13.58 -17.37
CA GLY A 455 -2.43 -12.14 -17.27
C GLY A 455 -2.95 -11.49 -16.00
N GLU A 456 -3.58 -10.30 -16.19
CA GLU A 456 -3.98 -9.21 -15.23
C GLU A 456 -2.83 -8.66 -14.37
N VAL A 457 -2.62 -7.54 -13.61
CA VAL A 457 -1.40 -7.34 -12.71
C VAL A 457 -1.67 -7.30 -11.21
N ARG A 458 -1.09 -8.22 -10.43
CA ARG A 458 -1.15 -8.16 -8.97
C ARG A 458 0.24 -8.31 -8.24
N ILE A 459 0.59 -7.39 -7.32
CA ILE A 459 1.64 -7.30 -6.25
C ILE A 459 1.19 -6.54 -4.98
N LEU A 460 1.26 -7.19 -3.81
CA LEU A 460 1.54 -6.66 -2.40
C LEU A 460 4.04 -7.09 -0.77
N ALA A 461 4.91 -6.09 -0.31
CA ALA A 461 5.50 -5.59 0.95
C ALA A 461 5.07 -6.15 2.35
N ALA A 462 6.06 -6.33 3.27
CA ALA A 462 6.02 -6.76 4.71
C ALA A 462 7.02 -6.20 5.80
N GLU A 463 6.57 -5.69 6.98
CA GLU A 463 7.23 -4.87 8.09
C GLU A 463 7.03 -5.15 9.66
N SER A 464 7.96 -4.80 10.57
CA SER A 464 8.20 -5.40 11.94
C SER A 464 7.42 -4.93 13.22
N SER A 465 7.37 -5.73 14.34
CA SER A 465 6.66 -5.43 15.64
C SER A 465 7.20 -6.07 16.98
N GLY A 466 6.73 -5.66 18.21
CA GLY A 466 7.25 -6.11 19.58
C GLY A 466 6.33 -5.96 20.86
N LEU A 467 6.78 -6.33 22.11
CA LEU A 467 5.94 -6.69 23.34
C LEU A 467 6.44 -6.26 24.81
N LYS A 468 5.68 -6.50 25.94
CA LYS A 468 5.84 -6.00 27.39
C LYS A 468 5.37 -6.94 28.60
N ALA A 469 5.42 -6.53 29.92
CA ALA A 469 5.21 -7.33 31.19
C ALA A 469 4.43 -6.69 32.44
N MET A 470 4.26 -7.34 33.65
CA MET A 470 3.18 -7.10 34.70
C MET A 470 3.44 -7.24 36.29
N PRO A 471 2.48 -6.93 37.25
CA PRO A 471 2.64 -6.76 38.74
C PRO A 471 1.81 -7.67 39.77
N LYS A 472 1.50 -7.23 41.04
CA LYS A 472 1.02 -8.03 42.25
C LYS A 472 -0.32 -7.57 42.97
N PRO A 473 -1.01 -8.43 43.80
CA PRO A 473 -2.37 -8.19 44.41
C PRO A 473 -2.49 -8.00 45.96
N SER A 474 -3.73 -7.90 46.51
CA SER A 474 -4.12 -7.45 47.88
C SER A 474 -5.15 -8.32 48.67
N THR A 475 -5.71 -7.81 49.80
CA THR A 475 -6.60 -8.48 50.78
C THR A 475 -7.98 -8.91 50.22
N PRO A 476 -8.57 -10.07 50.63
CA PRO A 476 -9.88 -10.53 50.13
C PRO A 476 -11.09 -9.78 50.71
N THR A 477 -12.08 -9.50 49.85
CA THR A 477 -13.32 -8.76 50.16
C THR A 477 -14.61 -9.57 49.99
N GLY A 478 -14.59 -10.64 49.18
CA GLY A 478 -15.80 -11.37 48.75
C GLY A 478 -16.51 -10.76 47.52
N GLU A 479 -15.90 -9.75 46.90
CA GLU A 479 -16.26 -9.26 45.57
C GLU A 479 -15.88 -10.30 44.50
N GLY A 480 -16.54 -10.28 43.33
CA GLY A 480 -16.27 -11.23 42.25
C GLY A 480 -16.90 -12.62 42.42
N ARG A 481 -17.93 -12.76 43.28
CA ARG A 481 -18.65 -14.04 43.50
C ARG A 481 -19.50 -14.46 42.30
N VAL A 482 -20.08 -13.50 41.57
CA VAL A 482 -20.70 -13.78 40.28
C VAL A 482 -19.58 -13.72 39.24
N VAL A 483 -19.28 -14.86 38.64
CA VAL A 483 -18.26 -14.98 37.60
C VAL A 483 -18.78 -14.29 36.34
N ILE A 484 -17.91 -13.54 35.67
CA ILE A 484 -18.14 -12.96 34.35
C ILE A 484 -16.88 -13.28 33.54
N GLU A 485 -17.00 -14.17 32.56
CA GLU A 485 -15.90 -14.59 31.70
C GLU A 485 -16.34 -14.76 30.24
N ALA A 486 -15.41 -15.15 29.35
CA ALA A 486 -15.63 -15.28 27.91
C ALA A 486 -16.37 -14.09 27.26
N VAL A 487 -16.05 -12.87 27.72
CA VAL A 487 -16.65 -11.62 27.27
C VAL A 487 -16.28 -11.37 25.81
N MET A 488 -17.28 -11.04 24.99
CA MET A 488 -17.14 -10.76 23.57
C MET A 488 -18.01 -9.58 23.15
N PRO A 489 -17.57 -8.76 22.18
CA PRO A 489 -16.27 -8.83 21.51
C PRO A 489 -15.18 -8.17 22.37
N GLU A 490 -14.04 -8.85 22.54
CA GLU A 490 -12.88 -8.36 23.28
C GLU A 490 -11.59 -8.71 22.54
N LEU A 491 -10.62 -7.79 22.52
CA LEU A 491 -9.36 -7.97 21.80
C LEU A 491 -8.14 -7.78 22.72
N ASP A 492 -7.25 -8.76 22.70
CA ASP A 492 -5.95 -8.78 23.41
C ASP A 492 -6.04 -8.54 24.93
N GLY A 493 -7.12 -8.98 25.58
CA GLY A 493 -7.39 -8.72 27.01
C GLY A 493 -7.92 -7.30 27.25
N GLY A 494 -8.85 -6.84 26.39
CA GLY A 494 -9.36 -5.47 26.32
C GLY A 494 -8.30 -4.40 26.05
N ARG A 495 -7.12 -4.77 25.56
CA ARG A 495 -6.03 -3.82 25.26
C ARG A 495 -6.17 -3.13 23.91
N SER A 496 -6.97 -3.69 23.02
CA SER A 496 -7.20 -3.19 21.66
C SER A 496 -8.69 -2.93 21.47
N ALA A 497 -9.02 -1.84 20.77
CA ALA A 497 -10.41 -1.44 20.61
C ALA A 497 -11.10 -2.19 19.46
N VAL A 498 -12.33 -2.64 19.72
CA VAL A 498 -13.20 -3.14 18.65
C VAL A 498 -13.77 -1.95 17.85
N LYS A 499 -13.90 -2.10 16.54
CA LYS A 499 -14.22 -1.03 15.61
C LYS A 499 -15.58 -1.22 14.96
N ARG A 500 -16.33 -0.14 14.95
CA ARG A 500 -17.70 -0.04 14.43
C ARG A 500 -17.86 1.29 13.68
N VAL A 501 -19.02 1.53 13.09
CA VAL A 501 -19.39 2.86 12.58
C VAL A 501 -20.59 3.41 13.37
N VAL A 502 -20.73 4.73 13.36
CA VAL A 502 -21.89 5.40 13.97
C VAL A 502 -23.20 4.81 13.42
N GLY A 503 -24.14 4.50 14.33
CA GLY A 503 -25.41 3.85 14.01
C GLY A 503 -25.44 2.33 14.26
N GLU A 504 -24.28 1.65 14.28
CA GLU A 504 -24.24 0.24 14.69
C GLU A 504 -24.52 0.05 16.19
N SER A 505 -24.92 -1.16 16.57
CA SER A 505 -24.91 -1.61 17.96
C SER A 505 -23.76 -2.58 18.22
N VAL A 506 -23.15 -2.48 19.39
CA VAL A 506 -22.22 -3.50 19.89
C VAL A 506 -23.04 -4.60 20.54
N HIS A 507 -23.13 -5.76 19.90
CA HIS A 507 -23.65 -6.97 20.52
C HIS A 507 -22.63 -7.48 21.52
N VAL A 508 -22.98 -7.50 22.81
CA VAL A 508 -22.12 -7.99 23.89
C VAL A 508 -22.65 -9.35 24.35
N THR A 509 -21.76 -10.32 24.52
CA THR A 509 -22.07 -11.62 25.13
C THR A 509 -20.99 -12.02 26.13
N ALA A 510 -21.36 -12.81 27.14
CA ALA A 510 -20.44 -13.32 28.17
C ALA A 510 -21.01 -14.57 28.85
N ASP A 511 -20.14 -15.36 29.45
CA ASP A 511 -20.52 -16.44 30.35
C ASP A 511 -20.65 -15.87 31.76
N ILE A 512 -21.83 -15.96 32.36
CA ILE A 512 -22.15 -15.34 33.64
C ILE A 512 -22.88 -16.34 34.54
N PHE A 513 -22.25 -16.70 35.65
CA PHE A 513 -22.73 -17.72 36.59
C PHE A 513 -22.32 -17.42 38.03
N SER A 514 -22.89 -18.14 39.00
CA SER A 514 -22.62 -18.01 40.44
C SER A 514 -22.68 -19.37 41.10
N ASP A 515 -22.02 -19.54 42.25
CA ASP A 515 -22.26 -20.70 43.10
C ASP A 515 -23.70 -20.73 43.65
N GLY A 516 -24.22 -21.95 43.85
CA GLY A 516 -25.55 -22.21 44.39
C GLY A 516 -26.64 -22.34 43.31
N HIS A 517 -27.85 -21.89 43.64
CA HIS A 517 -29.06 -22.06 42.81
C HIS A 517 -29.92 -20.79 42.73
N GLU A 518 -29.39 -19.63 43.08
CA GLU A 518 -30.13 -18.35 42.98
C GLU A 518 -30.20 -17.85 41.54
N ILE A 519 -31.21 -17.03 41.25
CA ILE A 519 -31.29 -16.30 39.97
C ILE A 519 -30.27 -15.17 40.00
N ILE A 520 -29.59 -14.97 38.87
CA ILE A 520 -28.73 -13.82 38.60
C ILE A 520 -29.40 -12.92 37.54
N ASP A 521 -28.99 -11.66 37.50
CA ASP A 521 -29.33 -10.70 36.44
C ASP A 521 -28.07 -9.88 36.12
N ALA A 522 -27.98 -9.35 34.91
CA ALA A 522 -26.78 -8.64 34.46
C ALA A 522 -27.10 -7.52 33.46
N GLU A 523 -26.19 -6.55 33.38
CA GLU A 523 -26.27 -5.44 32.43
C GLU A 523 -24.89 -5.07 31.86
N ILE A 524 -24.89 -4.58 30.63
CA ILE A 524 -23.78 -3.88 30.00
C ILE A 524 -23.78 -2.47 30.58
N LEU A 525 -22.63 -2.02 31.07
CA LEU A 525 -22.38 -0.59 31.28
C LEU A 525 -21.58 -0.06 30.08
N SER A 526 -22.06 1.01 29.43
CA SER A 526 -21.37 1.67 28.32
C SER A 526 -21.28 3.19 28.51
N ARG A 527 -20.23 3.82 27.97
CA ARG A 527 -20.09 5.29 27.91
C ARG A 527 -19.08 5.73 26.86
N VAL A 528 -19.05 7.03 26.52
CA VAL A 528 -17.91 7.64 25.84
C VAL A 528 -16.78 7.89 26.85
N VAL A 529 -15.53 7.68 26.45
CA VAL A 529 -14.35 7.72 27.35
C VAL A 529 -14.15 9.09 28.03
N SER A 530 -14.63 10.18 27.41
CA SER A 530 -14.60 11.54 27.97
C SER A 530 -15.76 11.87 28.93
N GLU A 531 -16.73 10.97 29.12
CA GLU A 531 -17.91 11.19 29.95
C GLU A 531 -17.83 10.43 31.29
N THR A 532 -18.40 11.01 32.36
CA THR A 532 -18.37 10.41 33.70
C THR A 532 -19.51 9.43 33.97
N GLU A 533 -20.65 9.61 33.31
CA GLU A 533 -21.86 8.81 33.51
C GLU A 533 -21.81 7.51 32.69
N TRP A 534 -22.45 6.46 33.21
CA TRP A 534 -22.58 5.17 32.53
C TRP A 534 -24.03 4.94 32.12
N ARG A 535 -24.25 4.61 30.85
CA ARG A 535 -25.50 4.02 30.35
C ARG A 535 -25.55 2.56 30.76
N SER A 536 -26.73 2.06 31.13
CA SER A 536 -27.00 0.63 31.31
C SER A 536 -27.89 0.11 30.18
N ASP A 537 -27.52 -1.03 29.61
CA ASP A 537 -28.34 -1.83 28.70
C ASP A 537 -28.37 -3.29 29.18
N ARG A 538 -29.56 -3.90 29.24
CA ARG A 538 -29.75 -5.19 29.92
C ARG A 538 -29.19 -6.37 29.12
N LEU A 539 -28.56 -7.32 29.83
CA LEU A 539 -28.24 -8.65 29.30
C LEU A 539 -29.39 -9.62 29.54
N VAL A 540 -29.58 -10.55 28.61
CA VAL A 540 -30.59 -11.60 28.63
C VAL A 540 -29.91 -12.96 28.54
N PHE A 541 -30.32 -13.91 29.38
CA PHE A 541 -29.87 -15.31 29.31
C PHE A 541 -30.25 -15.94 27.96
N ILE A 542 -29.29 -16.64 27.34
CA ILE A 542 -29.48 -17.36 26.08
C ILE A 542 -29.64 -18.85 26.40
N ASP A 543 -28.53 -19.53 26.67
CA ASP A 543 -28.42 -20.95 27.05
C ASP A 543 -27.09 -21.19 27.77
N ASN A 544 -26.97 -22.30 28.53
CA ASN A 544 -25.73 -22.76 29.18
C ASN A 544 -24.87 -21.63 29.81
N ASP A 545 -25.48 -20.83 30.69
CA ASP A 545 -24.86 -19.66 31.37
C ASP A 545 -24.30 -18.56 30.43
N ARG A 546 -24.56 -18.62 29.12
CA ARG A 546 -24.31 -17.54 28.17
C ARG A 546 -25.39 -16.46 28.27
N TRP A 547 -24.96 -15.22 28.36
CA TRP A 547 -25.83 -14.03 28.33
C TRP A 547 -25.49 -13.16 27.12
N GLY A 548 -26.48 -12.42 26.62
CA GLY A 548 -26.31 -11.49 25.51
C GLY A 548 -27.20 -10.25 25.57
N GLY A 549 -26.73 -9.16 25.00
CA GLY A 549 -27.44 -7.89 24.88
C GLY A 549 -26.73 -6.98 23.87
N HIS A 550 -27.12 -5.72 23.79
CA HIS A 550 -26.45 -4.76 22.92
C HIS A 550 -26.60 -3.31 23.39
N PHE A 551 -25.71 -2.43 22.95
CA PHE A 551 -25.84 -0.97 23.11
C PHE A 551 -25.50 -0.23 21.80
N PRO A 552 -26.18 0.88 21.47
CA PRO A 552 -26.01 1.61 20.22
C PRO A 552 -24.88 2.67 20.28
N LEU A 553 -24.19 2.86 19.16
CA LEU A 553 -23.10 3.81 18.98
C LEU A 553 -23.59 5.09 18.31
N LEU A 554 -23.98 6.08 19.12
CA LEU A 554 -24.78 7.23 18.69
C LEU A 554 -24.00 8.40 18.04
N ARG A 555 -22.68 8.46 18.17
CA ARG A 555 -21.82 9.50 17.55
C ARG A 555 -20.40 8.99 17.30
N ASN A 556 -19.64 9.71 16.47
CA ASN A 556 -18.23 9.38 16.25
C ASN A 556 -17.43 9.68 17.54
N ALA A 557 -16.93 8.63 18.20
CA ALA A 557 -16.23 8.73 19.48
C ALA A 557 -15.54 7.42 19.86
N ARG A 558 -14.63 7.51 20.85
CA ARG A 558 -14.13 6.36 21.61
C ARG A 558 -15.06 6.07 22.78
N TYR A 559 -15.61 4.87 22.80
CA TYR A 559 -16.45 4.34 23.87
C TYR A 559 -15.67 3.31 24.69
N GLU A 560 -16.15 3.02 25.88
CA GLU A 560 -15.78 1.82 26.63
C GLU A 560 -17.04 1.13 27.16
N PHE A 561 -17.00 -0.19 27.26
CA PHE A 561 -18.03 -0.96 27.95
C PHE A 561 -17.44 -1.94 28.97
N THR A 562 -18.29 -2.39 29.87
CA THR A 562 -18.00 -3.50 30.78
C THR A 562 -19.32 -4.22 31.08
N ILE A 563 -19.27 -5.30 31.85
CA ILE A 563 -20.46 -6.02 32.32
C ILE A 563 -20.47 -5.94 33.84
N GLN A 564 -21.66 -5.78 34.43
CA GLN A 564 -21.86 -6.09 35.84
C GLN A 564 -23.04 -7.04 36.04
N ALA A 565 -22.87 -7.98 36.96
CA ALA A 565 -23.82 -9.05 37.26
C ALA A 565 -24.00 -9.20 38.77
N TRP A 566 -25.21 -9.55 39.19
CA TRP A 566 -25.57 -9.67 40.59
C TRP A 566 -26.58 -10.80 40.81
N ARG A 567 -26.72 -11.22 42.06
CA ARG A 567 -27.70 -12.22 42.50
C ARG A 567 -29.03 -11.48 42.71
N ASP A 568 -30.04 -11.82 41.93
CA ASP A 568 -31.39 -11.25 42.00
C ASP A 568 -32.19 -11.98 43.10
N GLY A 569 -32.05 -11.47 44.33
CA GLY A 569 -32.74 -12.02 45.49
C GLY A 569 -34.26 -11.98 45.37
N TYR A 570 -34.83 -10.96 44.71
CA TYR A 570 -36.28 -10.84 44.54
C TYR A 570 -36.81 -11.88 43.56
N SER A 571 -36.22 -12.04 42.36
CA SER A 571 -36.66 -13.08 41.43
C SER A 571 -36.40 -14.50 41.96
N SER A 572 -35.31 -14.69 42.72
CA SER A 572 -35.05 -15.96 43.43
C SER A 572 -36.16 -16.27 44.44
N TRP A 573 -36.52 -15.29 45.27
CA TRP A 573 -37.62 -15.38 46.22
C TRP A 573 -38.97 -15.66 45.53
N VAL A 574 -39.30 -14.94 44.44
CA VAL A 574 -40.52 -15.20 43.64
C VAL A 574 -40.56 -16.65 43.17
N ARG A 575 -39.48 -17.13 42.54
CA ARG A 575 -39.38 -18.49 41.98
C ARG A 575 -39.66 -19.56 43.05
N ASP A 576 -39.03 -19.44 44.21
CA ASP A 576 -39.10 -20.50 45.22
C ASP A 576 -40.34 -20.38 46.13
N THR A 577 -40.87 -19.17 46.32
CA THR A 577 -42.19 -18.94 46.95
C THR A 577 -43.32 -19.50 46.09
N LEU A 578 -43.29 -19.29 44.77
CA LEU A 578 -44.27 -19.88 43.85
C LEU A 578 -44.23 -21.41 43.89
N LYS A 579 -43.05 -22.04 43.81
CA LYS A 579 -42.91 -23.50 43.95
C LYS A 579 -43.49 -24.04 45.27
N LYS A 580 -43.26 -23.35 46.40
CA LYS A 580 -43.82 -23.72 47.72
C LYS A 580 -45.35 -23.62 47.72
N ARG A 581 -45.88 -22.48 47.27
CA ARG A 581 -47.33 -22.20 47.19
C ARG A 581 -48.04 -23.22 46.31
N ASP A 582 -47.51 -23.49 45.12
CA ASP A 582 -48.09 -24.37 44.12
C ASP A 582 -47.97 -25.86 44.53
N ALA A 583 -47.03 -26.19 45.45
CA ALA A 583 -46.93 -27.47 46.14
C ALA A 583 -47.82 -27.56 47.42
N GLY A 584 -48.60 -26.52 47.75
CA GLY A 584 -49.49 -26.51 48.92
C GLY A 584 -48.81 -26.29 50.27
N VAL A 585 -47.57 -25.78 50.28
CA VAL A 585 -46.85 -25.41 51.52
C VAL A 585 -47.33 -24.04 52.00
N ASP A 586 -47.37 -23.83 53.32
CA ASP A 586 -47.61 -22.50 53.91
C ASP A 586 -46.45 -21.55 53.54
N VAL A 587 -46.78 -20.45 52.85
CA VAL A 587 -45.84 -19.42 52.38
C VAL A 587 -45.97 -18.10 53.16
N ARG A 588 -46.54 -18.14 54.37
CA ARG A 588 -46.72 -16.95 55.21
C ARG A 588 -45.40 -16.24 55.55
N LEU A 589 -44.34 -17.00 55.83
CA LEU A 589 -43.03 -16.43 56.18
C LEU A 589 -42.40 -15.77 54.96
N GLU A 590 -42.39 -16.47 53.84
CA GLU A 590 -41.92 -16.01 52.55
C GLU A 590 -42.68 -14.74 52.12
N THR A 591 -43.98 -14.66 52.37
CA THR A 591 -44.77 -13.45 52.08
C THR A 591 -44.29 -12.24 52.90
N ILE A 592 -43.81 -12.43 54.13
CA ILE A 592 -43.22 -11.37 54.96
C ILE A 592 -41.82 -10.99 54.45
N GLU A 593 -41.01 -11.96 54.01
CA GLU A 593 -39.73 -11.72 53.33
C GLU A 593 -39.91 -10.90 52.04
N GLY A 594 -40.97 -11.17 51.28
CA GLY A 594 -41.36 -10.43 50.07
C GLY A 594 -41.50 -8.93 50.32
N VAL A 595 -42.19 -8.54 51.40
CA VAL A 595 -42.43 -7.13 51.75
C VAL A 595 -41.12 -6.39 52.02
N ALA A 596 -40.09 -7.07 52.56
CA ALA A 596 -38.77 -6.48 52.78
C ALA A 596 -38.07 -6.09 51.46
N PHE A 597 -38.25 -6.85 50.38
CA PHE A 597 -37.75 -6.47 49.05
C PHE A 597 -38.44 -5.21 48.51
N VAL A 598 -39.74 -5.03 48.75
CA VAL A 598 -40.49 -3.83 48.32
C VAL A 598 -40.02 -2.59 49.09
N LEU A 599 -39.78 -2.71 50.40
CA LEU A 599 -39.23 -1.64 51.22
C LEU A 599 -37.83 -1.23 50.73
N GLY A 600 -36.91 -2.18 50.53
CA GLY A 600 -35.57 -1.90 49.99
C GLY A 600 -35.60 -1.26 48.60
N ALA A 601 -36.53 -1.68 47.73
CA ALA A 601 -36.74 -1.04 46.44
C ALA A 601 -37.23 0.42 46.58
N ALA A 602 -38.13 0.71 47.52
CA ALA A 602 -38.63 2.07 47.80
C ALA A 602 -37.57 3.00 48.43
N GLU A 603 -36.54 2.44 49.06
CA GLU A 603 -35.37 3.17 49.55
C GLU A 603 -34.41 3.54 48.40
N ASN A 604 -34.07 2.57 47.54
CA ASN A 604 -33.18 2.73 46.38
C ASN A 604 -33.75 3.63 45.27
N ALA A 605 -35.07 3.55 45.03
CA ALA A 605 -35.69 4.21 43.89
C ALA A 605 -35.64 5.75 43.94
N ALA A 606 -35.57 6.36 42.77
CA ALA A 606 -35.61 7.82 42.57
C ALA A 606 -36.86 8.27 41.80
N GLY A 607 -37.08 9.59 41.71
CA GLY A 607 -38.09 10.20 40.85
C GLY A 607 -39.52 9.68 41.04
N SER A 608 -40.23 9.48 39.92
CA SER A 608 -41.61 8.97 39.87
C SER A 608 -41.75 7.55 40.41
N ASP A 609 -40.74 6.69 40.20
CA ASP A 609 -40.78 5.30 40.62
C ASP A 609 -40.73 5.16 42.14
N ARG A 610 -40.00 6.05 42.83
CA ARG A 610 -40.07 6.13 44.29
C ARG A 610 -41.48 6.46 44.80
N GLY A 611 -42.22 7.30 44.08
CA GLY A 611 -43.62 7.60 44.39
C GLY A 611 -44.51 6.37 44.23
N ARG A 612 -44.35 5.63 43.12
CA ARG A 612 -45.08 4.39 42.82
C ARG A 612 -44.79 3.29 43.84
N LEU A 613 -43.52 3.08 44.21
CA LEU A 613 -43.12 2.10 45.22
C LEU A 613 -43.61 2.47 46.63
N LYS A 614 -43.62 3.75 47.00
CA LYS A 614 -44.21 4.19 48.27
C LYS A 614 -45.73 4.01 48.34
N ALA A 615 -46.45 4.16 47.22
CA ALA A 615 -47.88 3.83 47.17
C ALA A 615 -48.08 2.32 47.40
N LEU A 616 -47.31 1.48 46.71
CA LEU A 616 -47.35 0.02 46.88
C LEU A 616 -47.02 -0.44 48.31
N VAL A 617 -46.09 0.21 49.00
CA VAL A 617 -45.83 -0.05 50.43
C VAL A 617 -47.08 0.22 51.28
N GLY A 618 -47.78 1.34 51.05
CA GLY A 618 -49.04 1.65 51.74
C GLY A 618 -50.16 0.66 51.44
N ASP A 619 -50.28 0.21 50.19
CA ASP A 619 -51.25 -0.83 49.78
C ASP A 619 -50.96 -2.19 50.46
N LEU A 620 -49.68 -2.51 50.69
CA LEU A 620 -49.25 -3.72 51.41
C LEU A 620 -49.46 -3.60 52.93
N GLU A 621 -49.22 -2.42 53.53
CA GLU A 621 -49.47 -2.14 54.95
C GLU A 621 -50.98 -2.20 55.30
N ALA A 622 -51.86 -1.93 54.33
CA ALA A 622 -53.31 -2.07 54.48
C ALA A 622 -53.80 -3.53 54.54
N GLN A 623 -52.95 -4.52 54.24
CA GLN A 623 -53.29 -5.95 54.25
C GLN A 623 -52.71 -6.69 55.47
N PRO A 624 -53.32 -7.80 55.93
CA PRO A 624 -52.77 -8.58 57.04
C PRO A 624 -51.38 -9.16 56.72
N SER A 625 -50.46 -9.07 57.69
CA SER A 625 -49.06 -9.50 57.54
C SER A 625 -48.92 -11.01 57.23
N GLY A 626 -48.32 -11.30 56.07
CA GLY A 626 -48.12 -12.65 55.55
C GLY A 626 -49.37 -13.24 54.86
N SER A 627 -50.32 -12.41 54.42
CA SER A 627 -51.53 -12.87 53.72
C SER A 627 -51.34 -13.02 52.22
N ALA A 628 -52.12 -13.91 51.59
CA ALA A 628 -52.12 -14.10 50.14
C ALA A 628 -52.33 -12.77 49.37
N SER A 629 -53.13 -11.84 49.91
CA SER A 629 -53.35 -10.52 49.30
C SER A 629 -52.09 -9.65 49.26
N GLN A 630 -51.16 -9.78 50.20
CA GLN A 630 -49.83 -9.14 50.09
C GLN A 630 -48.99 -9.80 48.98
N LEU A 631 -49.01 -11.14 48.90
CA LEU A 631 -48.29 -11.88 47.87
C LEU A 631 -48.79 -11.53 46.46
N ASP A 632 -50.09 -11.51 46.23
CA ASP A 632 -50.70 -11.18 44.94
C ASP A 632 -50.43 -9.72 44.51
N LEU A 633 -50.43 -8.77 45.46
CA LEU A 633 -50.03 -7.37 45.19
C LEU A 633 -48.56 -7.27 44.76
N MET A 634 -47.65 -8.06 45.33
CA MET A 634 -46.24 -8.08 44.94
C MET A 634 -46.00 -8.81 43.61
N LEU A 635 -46.81 -9.82 43.28
CA LEU A 635 -46.71 -10.60 42.04
C LEU A 635 -47.43 -9.97 40.84
N ALA A 636 -48.27 -8.95 41.05
CA ALA A 636 -48.93 -8.22 39.96
C ALA A 636 -47.89 -7.67 38.96
N PRO A 637 -48.00 -7.90 37.64
CA PRO A 637 -46.87 -7.71 36.70
C PRO A 637 -46.21 -6.33 36.71
N ALA A 638 -47.00 -5.27 36.84
CA ALA A 638 -46.50 -3.89 36.90
C ALA A 638 -45.73 -3.58 38.21
N ASN A 639 -46.09 -4.26 39.30
CA ASN A 639 -45.43 -4.14 40.60
C ASN A 639 -44.17 -5.02 40.63
N ALA A 640 -44.25 -6.28 40.19
CA ALA A 640 -43.10 -7.19 40.14
C ALA A 640 -41.95 -6.66 39.27
N HIS A 641 -42.25 -6.05 38.13
CA HIS A 641 -41.27 -5.37 37.29
C HIS A 641 -40.61 -4.18 38.02
N LEU A 642 -41.41 -3.33 38.67
CA LEU A 642 -40.96 -2.14 39.38
C LEU A 642 -40.12 -2.49 40.64
N ILE A 643 -40.48 -3.55 41.36
CA ILE A 643 -39.70 -4.07 42.50
C ILE A 643 -38.35 -4.57 41.99
N ARG A 644 -38.33 -5.45 40.97
CA ARG A 644 -37.09 -6.01 40.40
C ARG A 644 -36.13 -4.92 39.90
N GLN A 645 -36.64 -3.87 39.26
CA GLN A 645 -35.85 -2.77 38.73
C GLN A 645 -35.03 -2.02 39.80
N HIS A 646 -35.59 -1.88 41.02
CA HIS A 646 -34.98 -1.10 42.11
C HIS A 646 -34.51 -1.96 43.29
N ALA A 647 -34.63 -3.30 43.21
CA ALA A 647 -34.21 -4.23 44.25
C ALA A 647 -32.68 -4.18 44.51
N PRO A 648 -32.21 -4.43 45.75
CA PRO A 648 -30.78 -4.44 46.06
C PRO A 648 -29.98 -5.46 45.23
N ARG A 649 -28.87 -5.03 44.63
CA ARG A 649 -27.97 -5.85 43.81
C ARG A 649 -26.97 -6.62 44.68
N ILE A 650 -27.26 -7.88 44.98
CA ILE A 650 -26.48 -8.71 45.93
C ILE A 650 -25.24 -9.31 45.26
N ASN A 651 -24.09 -9.25 45.94
CA ASN A 651 -22.79 -9.72 45.45
C ASN A 651 -22.43 -9.17 44.04
N LEU A 652 -22.76 -7.90 43.78
CA LEU A 652 -22.47 -7.22 42.52
C LEU A 652 -21.00 -7.41 42.14
N SER A 653 -20.79 -8.05 41.00
CA SER A 653 -19.47 -8.30 40.42
C SER A 653 -19.40 -7.53 39.10
N ARG A 654 -18.26 -6.88 38.85
CA ARG A 654 -17.98 -6.11 37.62
C ARG A 654 -16.82 -6.77 36.89
N TYR A 655 -16.93 -6.91 35.58
CA TYR A 655 -15.82 -7.39 34.76
C TYR A 655 -14.64 -6.41 34.89
N PRO A 656 -13.43 -6.86 35.26
CA PRO A 656 -12.34 -5.96 35.67
C PRO A 656 -11.74 -5.16 34.51
N VAL A 657 -12.10 -5.51 33.27
CA VAL A 657 -11.71 -4.82 32.05
C VAL A 657 -12.82 -3.86 31.62
N ASN A 658 -12.44 -2.61 31.32
CA ASN A 658 -13.24 -1.74 30.47
C ASN A 658 -12.80 -2.03 29.02
N VAL A 659 -13.63 -2.70 28.24
CA VAL A 659 -13.34 -3.07 26.85
C VAL A 659 -13.53 -1.84 25.95
N PRO A 660 -12.49 -1.37 25.25
CA PRO A 660 -12.59 -0.17 24.43
C PRO A 660 -13.26 -0.44 23.08
N VAL A 661 -13.98 0.56 22.58
CA VAL A 661 -14.70 0.53 21.30
C VAL A 661 -14.43 1.85 20.56
N ILE A 662 -14.18 1.80 19.26
CA ILE A 662 -14.15 2.99 18.40
C ILE A 662 -15.34 2.93 17.44
N ALA A 663 -16.20 3.94 17.52
CA ALA A 663 -17.24 4.18 16.54
C ALA A 663 -16.77 5.30 15.62
N ASP A 664 -16.26 4.97 14.43
CA ASP A 664 -15.82 5.99 13.46
C ASP A 664 -16.98 6.41 12.53
N ARG A 665 -16.78 7.51 11.80
CA ARG A 665 -17.67 7.91 10.69
C ARG A 665 -17.65 6.89 9.53
N LEU A 666 -18.72 6.82 8.74
CA LEU A 666 -18.90 5.82 7.68
C LEU A 666 -17.72 5.75 6.70
N ALA A 667 -17.10 6.89 6.33
CA ALA A 667 -15.94 6.95 5.44
C ALA A 667 -14.76 6.04 5.85
N ALA A 668 -14.60 5.76 7.16
CA ALA A 668 -13.59 4.83 7.65
C ALA A 668 -13.85 3.39 7.21
N ARG A 669 -15.11 2.99 6.97
CA ARG A 669 -15.50 1.69 6.41
C ARG A 669 -15.83 1.76 4.92
N PHE A 670 -16.47 2.82 4.43
CA PHE A 670 -16.89 2.93 3.05
C PHE A 670 -16.44 4.24 2.41
N SER A 671 -15.46 4.13 1.50
CA SER A 671 -14.98 5.24 0.65
C SER A 671 -14.37 4.68 -0.64
N ALA A 672 -14.31 5.52 -1.66
CA ALA A 672 -13.49 5.35 -2.85
C ALA A 672 -12.42 6.46 -2.85
N TRP A 673 -11.15 6.13 -3.02
CA TRP A 673 -10.08 7.13 -3.05
C TRP A 673 -9.56 7.32 -4.47
N TYR A 674 -9.29 8.56 -4.87
CA TYR A 674 -8.41 8.90 -5.97
C TYR A 674 -7.11 9.41 -5.36
N GLU A 675 -5.99 9.26 -6.02
CA GLU A 675 -4.71 9.71 -5.51
C GLU A 675 -3.91 10.31 -6.66
N ILE A 676 -3.21 11.40 -6.40
CA ILE A 676 -2.49 12.17 -7.41
C ILE A 676 -1.26 12.77 -6.77
N PHE A 677 -0.27 13.15 -7.57
CA PHE A 677 0.70 14.12 -7.11
C PHE A 677 0.14 15.50 -7.51
N PRO A 678 -0.01 16.47 -6.57
CA PRO A 678 -0.62 17.77 -6.89
C PRO A 678 0.13 18.54 -7.96
N ARG A 679 1.47 18.39 -7.92
CA ARG A 679 2.38 18.90 -8.92
C ARG A 679 1.93 18.45 -10.31
N SER A 680 1.52 17.20 -10.44
CA SER A 680 1.40 16.41 -11.67
C SER A 680 0.16 16.71 -12.53
N GLN A 681 -0.51 17.84 -12.30
CA GLN A 681 -1.86 18.09 -12.82
C GLN A 681 -1.98 19.25 -13.82
N SER A 682 -0.88 19.89 -14.22
CA SER A 682 -0.92 21.07 -15.11
C SER A 682 -1.32 20.77 -16.55
N MET A 683 -1.18 19.52 -17.00
CA MET A 683 -1.44 19.06 -18.37
C MET A 683 -0.55 19.66 -19.48
N ASP A 684 0.19 20.74 -19.23
CA ASP A 684 1.46 21.03 -19.90
C ASP A 684 2.54 20.98 -18.86
N VAL A 685 3.56 20.18 -19.15
CA VAL A 685 4.57 19.85 -18.18
C VAL A 685 5.98 20.20 -18.61
N ASN A 686 6.02 21.43 -19.12
CA ASN A 686 7.06 22.42 -18.82
C ASN A 686 6.58 23.52 -17.85
N CYS A 687 5.28 23.54 -17.46
CA CYS A 687 4.71 24.42 -16.42
C CYS A 687 4.22 23.66 -15.15
N HIS A 688 4.78 23.91 -13.94
CA HIS A 688 4.45 23.11 -12.72
C HIS A 688 2.94 23.14 -12.47
N GLY A 689 2.35 22.02 -12.05
CA GLY A 689 0.99 22.04 -11.55
C GLY A 689 1.00 22.63 -10.16
N THR A 690 0.22 23.70 -10.02
CA THR A 690 -0.09 24.32 -8.75
C THR A 690 -1.30 23.62 -8.13
N PHE A 691 -1.67 23.99 -6.91
CA PHE A 691 -2.96 23.59 -6.37
C PHE A 691 -4.16 24.07 -7.21
N ASP A 692 -4.04 25.15 -8.00
CA ASP A 692 -5.09 25.56 -8.94
C ASP A 692 -5.17 24.68 -10.21
N ASP A 693 -4.14 23.89 -10.52
CA ASP A 693 -4.16 22.86 -11.56
C ASP A 693 -4.93 21.63 -11.07
N VAL A 694 -4.71 21.22 -9.82
CA VAL A 694 -5.54 20.20 -9.16
C VAL A 694 -7.01 20.63 -9.14
N ILE A 695 -7.31 21.88 -8.76
CA ILE A 695 -8.69 22.41 -8.75
C ILE A 695 -9.36 22.28 -10.12
N ARG A 696 -8.60 22.43 -11.22
CA ARG A 696 -9.11 22.25 -12.60
C ARG A 696 -9.39 20.79 -12.96
N ARG A 697 -8.69 19.81 -12.37
CA ARG A 697 -8.94 18.36 -12.56
C ARG A 697 -10.14 17.83 -11.76
N LEU A 698 -10.53 18.48 -10.65
CA LEU A 698 -11.59 17.98 -9.75
C LEU A 698 -12.92 17.57 -10.43
N PRO A 699 -13.44 18.25 -11.48
CA PRO A 699 -14.68 17.83 -12.15
C PRO A 699 -14.59 16.44 -12.77
N GLU A 700 -13.46 16.09 -13.38
CA GLU A 700 -13.23 14.78 -14.01
C GLU A 700 -12.99 13.69 -12.96
N ILE A 701 -12.18 13.97 -11.93
CA ILE A 701 -11.96 13.06 -10.81
C ILE A 701 -13.31 12.75 -10.11
N ARG A 702 -14.19 13.75 -10.04
CA ARG A 702 -15.55 13.58 -9.50
C ARG A 702 -16.48 12.78 -10.41
N GLU A 703 -16.26 12.79 -11.73
CA GLU A 703 -16.96 11.92 -12.69
C GLU A 703 -16.59 10.45 -12.47
N LEU A 704 -15.28 10.14 -12.38
CA LEU A 704 -14.77 8.80 -12.00
C LEU A 704 -15.37 8.31 -10.67
N GLY A 705 -15.77 9.26 -9.81
CA GLY A 705 -16.65 9.01 -8.70
C GLY A 705 -15.92 8.59 -7.44
N PHE A 706 -14.81 9.23 -7.11
CA PHE A 706 -14.12 9.05 -5.83
C PHE A 706 -14.68 9.97 -4.74
N ASP A 707 -14.45 9.60 -3.47
CA ASP A 707 -14.86 10.29 -2.23
C ASP A 707 -13.67 10.90 -1.47
N VAL A 708 -12.45 10.43 -1.72
CA VAL A 708 -11.21 10.94 -1.14
C VAL A 708 -10.22 11.27 -2.27
N LEU A 709 -9.44 12.31 -2.10
CA LEU A 709 -8.34 12.71 -2.98
C LEU A 709 -7.04 12.73 -2.16
N TYR A 710 -6.20 11.72 -2.33
CA TYR A 710 -4.93 11.57 -1.62
C TYR A 710 -3.80 12.24 -2.40
N PHE A 711 -2.98 13.00 -1.69
CA PHE A 711 -1.74 13.59 -2.20
C PHE A 711 -0.53 12.99 -1.50
N THR A 712 0.45 12.58 -2.29
CA THR A 712 1.85 12.46 -1.85
C THR A 712 2.37 13.74 -1.21
N PRO A 713 3.52 13.73 -0.51
CA PRO A 713 3.97 14.88 0.27
C PRO A 713 4.02 16.18 -0.56
N ILE A 714 3.44 17.24 0.00
CA ILE A 714 3.26 18.53 -0.68
C ILE A 714 4.32 19.56 -0.28
N HIS A 715 5.43 19.10 0.29
CA HIS A 715 6.44 19.90 0.98
C HIS A 715 7.61 20.28 0.05
N PRO A 716 8.43 21.30 0.38
CA PRO A 716 9.68 21.58 -0.33
C PRO A 716 10.59 20.33 -0.39
N VAL A 717 11.30 20.13 -1.50
CA VAL A 717 12.13 18.94 -1.72
C VAL A 717 13.63 19.28 -1.64
N GLY A 718 14.41 18.40 -1.02
CA GLY A 718 15.86 18.57 -0.86
C GLY A 718 16.61 18.71 -2.17
N LYS A 719 17.51 19.69 -2.22
CA LYS A 719 18.57 19.96 -3.22
C LYS A 719 19.91 19.31 -2.84
N THR A 720 20.00 18.69 -1.67
CA THR A 720 21.09 17.82 -1.23
C THR A 720 20.62 16.38 -1.13
N ASN A 721 21.49 15.48 -1.58
CA ASN A 721 21.24 14.12 -2.04
C ASN A 721 20.02 13.85 -2.96
N ARG A 722 19.47 14.93 -3.53
CA ARG A 722 18.46 15.07 -4.59
C ARG A 722 18.70 14.09 -5.73
N LYS A 723 17.64 13.98 -6.51
CA LYS A 723 17.32 12.77 -7.19
C LYS A 723 16.68 13.12 -8.53
N GLY A 724 17.49 12.96 -9.58
CA GLY A 724 17.23 13.39 -10.93
C GLY A 724 16.16 12.72 -11.78
N LYS A 725 16.45 12.43 -13.06
CA LYS A 725 15.61 11.57 -13.89
C LYS A 725 16.28 10.27 -14.40
N ASN A 726 16.32 9.19 -13.63
CA ASN A 726 16.57 7.76 -13.93
C ASN A 726 16.53 6.83 -12.68
N ASN A 727 15.95 7.26 -11.54
CA ASN A 727 16.41 7.00 -10.15
C ASN A 727 17.85 6.47 -10.08
N THR A 728 18.65 7.19 -10.87
CA THR A 728 19.76 7.90 -10.35
C THR A 728 19.55 8.39 -8.90
N LEU A 729 20.52 9.08 -8.40
CA LEU A 729 20.57 9.74 -7.14
C LEU A 729 21.43 10.99 -7.31
N LYS A 730 21.71 11.30 -8.59
CA LYS A 730 22.33 12.40 -9.27
C LYS A 730 21.18 13.13 -9.98
N ALA A 731 20.85 14.33 -9.50
CA ALA A 731 19.98 15.34 -10.08
C ALA A 731 20.66 16.16 -11.19
N LEU A 732 20.13 16.14 -12.41
CA LEU A 732 20.46 17.08 -13.47
C LEU A 732 20.11 18.56 -13.14
N PRO A 733 20.18 19.54 -14.10
CA PRO A 733 19.42 20.76 -13.90
C PRO A 733 18.01 20.42 -14.25
N GLY A 734 17.11 21.21 -13.72
CA GLY A 734 15.74 20.89 -14.01
C GLY A 734 15.23 19.76 -13.17
N ASP A 735 15.68 19.72 -11.93
CA ASP A 735 15.55 18.55 -11.12
C ASP A 735 14.95 18.92 -9.80
N VAL A 736 13.86 18.29 -9.36
CA VAL A 736 13.28 18.56 -8.04
C VAL A 736 13.63 17.55 -6.97
N GLY A 737 13.94 16.29 -7.29
CA GLY A 737 14.00 15.27 -6.26
C GLY A 737 12.64 14.66 -5.93
N SER A 738 12.62 13.86 -4.86
CA SER A 738 11.43 13.12 -4.45
C SER A 738 10.49 14.05 -3.71
N VAL A 739 9.18 14.02 -3.97
CA VAL A 739 8.22 14.60 -3.01
C VAL A 739 8.45 14.07 -1.57
N TYR A 740 8.84 12.81 -1.40
CA TYR A 740 9.17 12.20 -0.11
C TYR A 740 10.56 12.59 0.44
N ALA A 741 11.42 13.26 -0.34
CA ALA A 741 12.67 13.88 0.13
C ALA A 741 12.37 15.24 0.77
N VAL A 742 11.48 15.21 1.75
CA VAL A 742 10.86 16.36 2.41
C VAL A 742 11.92 17.22 3.09
N GLY A 743 11.94 18.50 2.75
CA GLY A 743 12.75 19.54 3.37
C GLY A 743 13.68 20.26 2.40
N SER A 744 13.77 21.57 2.51
CA SER A 744 14.79 22.41 1.86
C SER A 744 15.05 23.66 2.72
N GLU A 745 15.91 24.58 2.28
CA GLU A 745 15.98 25.92 2.91
C GLU A 745 14.64 26.68 2.89
N GLU A 746 13.70 26.30 2.02
CA GLU A 746 12.36 26.90 1.91
C GLU A 746 11.36 26.35 2.96
N GLY A 747 11.64 25.21 3.61
CA GLY A 747 10.77 24.66 4.66
C GLY A 747 10.89 23.15 4.89
N GLY A 748 9.92 22.58 5.62
CA GLY A 748 9.83 21.15 5.95
C GLY A 748 8.38 20.66 5.97
N HIS A 749 8.06 19.68 6.83
CA HIS A 749 6.73 19.06 6.97
C HIS A 749 5.54 20.03 7.24
N GLU A 750 5.79 21.28 7.66
CA GLU A 750 4.76 22.32 7.84
C GLU A 750 4.59 23.23 6.60
N ALA A 751 5.50 23.15 5.63
CA ALA A 751 5.55 24.01 4.47
C ALA A 751 4.90 23.37 3.23
N VAL A 752 4.64 24.20 2.22
CA VAL A 752 4.22 23.80 0.88
C VAL A 752 5.40 23.99 -0.07
N HIS A 753 5.58 23.09 -1.04
CA HIS A 753 6.58 23.25 -2.11
C HIS A 753 6.31 24.57 -2.87
N PRO A 754 7.30 25.45 -3.10
CA PRO A 754 7.06 26.78 -3.67
C PRO A 754 6.30 26.72 -5.02
N ASP A 755 6.62 25.76 -5.88
CA ASP A 755 5.96 25.58 -7.19
C ASP A 755 4.56 24.95 -7.13
N LEU A 756 4.12 24.42 -5.96
CA LEU A 756 2.71 24.07 -5.73
C LEU A 756 1.86 25.29 -5.35
N GLY A 757 2.49 26.32 -4.78
CA GLY A 757 1.86 27.52 -4.23
C GLY A 757 2.09 27.67 -2.73
N THR A 758 1.09 28.19 -2.03
CA THR A 758 1.14 28.55 -0.60
C THR A 758 0.09 27.80 0.24
N LEU A 759 0.14 27.98 1.56
CA LEU A 759 -0.90 27.49 2.47
C LEU A 759 -2.30 28.08 2.19
N ASP A 760 -2.41 29.27 1.58
CA ASP A 760 -3.72 29.82 1.17
C ASP A 760 -4.23 29.20 -0.13
N ASP A 761 -3.33 28.81 -1.04
CA ASP A 761 -3.69 28.02 -2.22
C ASP A 761 -4.12 26.60 -1.82
N PHE A 762 -3.46 25.99 -0.82
CA PHE A 762 -3.90 24.73 -0.21
C PHE A 762 -5.30 24.85 0.42
N ARG A 763 -5.59 25.93 1.15
CA ARG A 763 -6.93 26.20 1.70
C ARG A 763 -7.99 26.34 0.60
N ARG A 764 -7.67 26.93 -0.56
CA ARG A 764 -8.58 26.93 -1.73
C ARG A 764 -8.86 25.51 -2.21
N LEU A 765 -7.82 24.68 -2.34
CA LEU A 765 -7.95 23.30 -2.81
C LEU A 765 -8.78 22.44 -1.85
N VAL A 766 -8.54 22.52 -0.53
CA VAL A 766 -9.40 21.88 0.49
C VAL A 766 -10.87 22.29 0.33
N ALA A 767 -11.15 23.59 0.17
CA ALA A 767 -12.52 24.07 -0.02
C ALA A 767 -13.14 23.61 -1.35
N ALA A 768 -12.36 23.54 -2.43
CA ALA A 768 -12.81 23.08 -3.74
C ALA A 768 -13.11 21.57 -3.74
N SER A 769 -12.23 20.72 -3.20
CA SER A 769 -12.46 19.27 -3.07
C SER A 769 -13.74 18.99 -2.30
N HIS A 770 -13.93 19.64 -1.14
CA HIS A 770 -15.17 19.50 -0.37
C HIS A 770 -16.42 19.96 -1.14
N ALA A 771 -16.33 20.98 -2.00
CA ALA A 771 -17.44 21.43 -2.83
C ALA A 771 -17.85 20.41 -3.92
N TYR A 772 -16.90 19.60 -4.42
CA TYR A 772 -17.20 18.44 -5.28
C TYR A 772 -17.59 17.17 -4.50
N GLY A 773 -17.46 17.19 -3.17
CA GLY A 773 -17.78 16.06 -2.29
C GLY A 773 -16.62 15.08 -2.08
N MET A 774 -15.37 15.55 -2.25
CA MET A 774 -14.16 14.77 -1.98
C MET A 774 -13.41 15.33 -0.76
N GLU A 775 -12.92 14.47 0.11
CA GLU A 775 -12.02 14.83 1.22
C GLU A 775 -10.56 14.77 0.78
N ILE A 776 -9.69 15.64 1.30
CA ILE A 776 -8.25 15.52 1.04
C ILE A 776 -7.60 14.61 2.07
N ALA A 777 -6.88 13.60 1.58
CA ALA A 777 -5.89 12.88 2.35
C ALA A 777 -4.49 13.42 2.06
N LEU A 778 -3.72 13.69 3.11
CA LEU A 778 -2.31 14.01 2.97
C LEU A 778 -1.46 12.82 3.34
N ASP A 779 -0.32 12.71 2.65
CA ASP A 779 0.81 11.91 3.08
C ASP A 779 1.36 12.38 4.44
N PHE A 780 2.01 11.46 5.15
CA PHE A 780 2.75 11.75 6.38
C PHE A 780 4.05 10.94 6.46
N ALA A 781 4.90 11.14 5.45
CA ALA A 781 6.29 10.67 5.35
C ALA A 781 7.22 11.28 6.41
N ILE A 782 7.34 10.64 7.57
CA ILE A 782 8.23 11.09 8.65
C ILE A 782 9.71 10.80 8.32
N GLN A 783 10.32 11.67 7.53
CA GLN A 783 11.72 11.60 7.07
C GLN A 783 12.16 12.96 6.52
N CYS A 784 13.46 13.26 6.55
CA CYS A 784 13.99 14.59 6.28
C CYS A 784 15.12 14.58 5.25
N SER A 785 15.08 15.41 4.21
CA SER A 785 16.25 15.61 3.36
C SER A 785 17.46 16.11 4.16
N PRO A 786 18.69 15.95 3.66
CA PRO A 786 19.87 16.58 4.26
C PRO A 786 19.77 18.11 4.40
N ASP A 787 18.91 18.77 3.62
CA ASP A 787 18.64 20.22 3.72
C ASP A 787 17.56 20.57 4.74
N HIS A 788 16.73 19.61 5.17
CA HIS A 788 15.58 19.91 6.02
C HIS A 788 16.07 20.67 7.27
N PRO A 789 15.41 21.78 7.66
CA PRO A 789 15.83 22.58 8.81
C PRO A 789 16.07 21.83 10.12
N TRP A 790 15.48 20.64 10.31
CA TRP A 790 15.73 19.78 11.47
C TRP A 790 17.14 19.18 11.51
N ILE A 791 17.81 18.92 10.37
CA ILE A 791 19.21 18.44 10.34
C ILE A 791 20.14 19.43 11.07
N LYS A 792 19.86 20.73 10.90
CA LYS A 792 20.62 21.85 11.47
C LYS A 792 20.14 22.27 12.85
N ASN A 793 18.82 22.32 13.06
CA ASN A 793 18.21 22.84 14.29
C ASN A 793 18.04 21.76 15.38
N HIS A 794 17.89 20.50 14.96
CA HIS A 794 17.63 19.33 15.80
C HIS A 794 18.53 18.13 15.43
N PRO A 795 19.86 18.29 15.43
CA PRO A 795 20.78 17.18 15.13
C PRO A 795 20.60 15.99 16.08
N GLU A 796 20.05 16.20 17.28
CA GLU A 796 19.71 15.14 18.24
C GLU A 796 18.52 14.25 17.82
N TRP A 797 17.82 14.60 16.73
CA TRP A 797 16.77 13.77 16.12
C TRP A 797 17.32 12.82 15.04
N PHE A 798 18.62 12.82 14.74
CA PHE A 798 19.21 12.02 13.65
C PHE A 798 20.37 11.13 14.12
N GLU A 799 20.63 10.05 13.39
CA GLU A 799 21.76 9.16 13.65
C GLU A 799 23.02 9.67 12.92
N TRP A 800 23.95 10.26 13.66
CA TRP A 800 25.24 10.71 13.11
C TRP A 800 26.29 9.60 13.22
N ARG A 801 27.03 9.38 12.13
CA ARG A 801 28.13 8.40 12.07
C ARG A 801 29.38 8.94 12.82
N PRO A 802 30.31 8.08 13.28
CA PRO A 802 31.47 8.53 14.08
C PRO A 802 32.47 9.44 13.35
N ASP A 803 32.36 9.58 12.03
CA ASP A 803 33.11 10.51 11.19
C ASP A 803 32.43 11.89 11.05
N GLY A 804 31.24 12.07 11.61
CA GLY A 804 30.43 13.28 11.50
C GLY A 804 29.48 13.31 10.30
N THR A 805 29.42 12.24 9.49
CA THR A 805 28.45 12.16 8.38
C THR A 805 27.05 11.81 8.90
N LEU A 806 26.04 12.44 8.31
CA LEU A 806 24.63 12.10 8.56
C LEU A 806 24.37 10.68 8.03
N LYS A 807 23.75 9.82 8.84
CA LYS A 807 23.25 8.55 8.35
C LYS A 807 21.91 8.79 7.68
N PHE A 808 21.84 8.32 6.45
CA PHE A 808 20.69 8.39 5.61
C PHE A 808 19.50 7.61 6.21
N ALA A 809 18.29 7.88 5.74
CA ALA A 809 17.14 7.05 6.07
C ALA A 809 17.41 5.68 5.43
N GLU A 810 17.01 4.55 6.01
CA GLU A 810 17.49 3.26 5.50
C GLU A 810 16.46 2.10 5.59
N ASN A 811 16.12 1.51 4.43
CA ASN A 811 15.16 0.40 4.24
C ASN A 811 15.79 -0.73 3.37
N PRO A 812 16.40 -1.79 3.95
CA PRO A 812 17.48 -2.51 3.24
C PRO A 812 17.28 -3.51 2.04
N PRO A 813 17.78 -3.29 0.79
CA PRO A 813 18.47 -2.12 0.24
C PRO A 813 17.77 -1.25 -0.80
N LYS A 814 16.96 -0.27 -0.35
CA LYS A 814 16.50 0.91 -1.11
C LYS A 814 17.61 1.98 -1.21
N LYS A 815 17.34 3.22 -1.68
CA LYS A 815 18.33 4.36 -1.73
C LYS A 815 17.77 5.88 -1.78
N TYR A 816 17.51 6.94 -0.87
CA TYR A 816 17.60 7.62 0.56
C TYR A 816 18.86 8.47 0.92
N GLU A 817 19.96 8.67 0.19
CA GLU A 817 20.95 9.64 0.69
C GLU A 817 20.22 11.01 0.67
N ASP A 818 19.25 11.15 -0.26
CA ASP A 818 18.17 12.14 -0.40
C ASP A 818 17.37 12.42 0.87
N ILE A 819 17.40 11.54 1.86
CA ILE A 819 16.56 11.62 3.04
C ILE A 819 17.23 10.97 4.27
N SER A 820 16.75 11.28 5.45
CA SER A 820 17.38 10.91 6.73
C SER A 820 16.29 10.62 7.75
N ASN A 821 16.41 9.46 8.39
CA ASN A 821 15.36 8.95 9.27
C ASN A 821 15.51 9.58 10.64
N VAL A 822 14.42 10.12 11.16
CA VAL A 822 14.39 10.61 12.54
C VAL A 822 14.45 9.45 13.54
N HIS A 823 15.20 9.65 14.61
CA HIS A 823 15.37 8.69 15.69
C HIS A 823 14.34 8.97 16.80
N PHE A 824 13.42 8.03 17.04
CA PHE A 824 12.26 8.25 17.93
C PHE A 824 12.53 8.19 19.45
N TYR A 825 13.79 8.07 19.87
CA TYR A 825 14.20 7.88 21.26
C TYR A 825 15.46 8.71 21.58
N GLY A 826 16.07 8.51 22.74
CA GLY A 826 17.28 9.26 23.12
C GLY A 826 16.98 10.75 23.29
N GLY A 827 17.77 11.61 22.63
CA GLY A 827 17.60 13.07 22.70
C GLY A 827 16.29 13.60 22.09
N ALA A 828 15.70 12.87 21.16
CA ALA A 828 14.49 13.27 20.44
C ALA A 828 13.18 13.05 21.21
N LEU A 829 13.21 12.33 22.34
CA LEU A 829 12.02 12.06 23.16
C LEU A 829 11.98 13.04 24.34
N PRO A 830 10.92 13.86 24.52
CA PRO A 830 9.62 13.82 23.82
C PRO A 830 9.48 14.78 22.62
N SER A 831 10.48 15.61 22.31
CA SER A 831 10.34 16.75 21.38
C SER A 831 9.82 16.36 20.00
N LEU A 832 10.43 15.37 19.34
CA LEU A 832 10.03 14.88 18.02
C LEU A 832 8.60 14.33 18.02
N TRP A 833 8.18 13.64 19.09
CA TRP A 833 6.82 13.10 19.17
C TRP A 833 5.78 14.23 19.23
N ILE A 834 6.10 15.29 19.99
CA ILE A 834 5.26 16.50 20.11
C ILE A 834 5.19 17.24 18.77
N GLU A 835 6.33 17.49 18.13
CA GLU A 835 6.42 18.14 16.81
C GLU A 835 5.55 17.41 15.77
N LEU A 836 5.69 16.08 15.66
CA LEU A 836 4.95 15.25 14.71
C LEU A 836 3.44 15.20 14.99
N ARG A 837 3.03 15.26 16.26
CA ARG A 837 1.62 15.42 16.63
C ARG A 837 1.09 16.78 16.19
N ASP A 838 1.88 17.83 16.40
CA ASP A 838 1.45 19.21 16.19
C ASP A 838 1.42 19.57 14.69
N ILE A 839 2.30 18.99 13.87
CA ILE A 839 2.20 18.96 12.39
C ILE A 839 0.85 18.36 11.94
N VAL A 840 0.51 17.16 12.42
CA VAL A 840 -0.75 16.48 12.05
C VAL A 840 -1.97 17.27 12.53
N MET A 841 -1.91 17.87 13.73
CA MET A 841 -2.96 18.76 14.21
C MET A 841 -3.05 20.08 13.41
N GLY A 842 -1.94 20.59 12.88
CA GLY A 842 -1.87 21.77 12.02
C GLY A 842 -2.53 21.53 10.67
N TRP A 843 -2.14 20.47 9.96
CA TRP A 843 -2.79 20.06 8.71
C TRP A 843 -4.27 19.71 8.91
N ALA A 844 -4.64 19.16 10.07
CA ALA A 844 -6.04 18.99 10.45
C ALA A 844 -6.76 20.34 10.67
N GLU A 845 -6.12 21.35 11.27
CA GLU A 845 -6.71 22.68 11.42
C GLU A 845 -6.90 23.39 10.07
N LEU A 846 -6.06 23.07 9.06
CA LEU A 846 -6.22 23.50 7.66
C LEU A 846 -7.30 22.73 6.89
N GLY A 847 -7.82 21.63 7.44
CA GLY A 847 -8.97 20.88 6.92
C GLY A 847 -8.64 19.52 6.29
N ALA A 848 -7.38 19.08 6.26
CA ALA A 848 -7.06 17.70 5.90
C ALA A 848 -7.59 16.75 7.01
N ARG A 849 -8.60 15.94 6.69
CA ARG A 849 -9.25 15.03 7.65
C ARG A 849 -8.79 13.59 7.55
N ILE A 850 -7.85 13.34 6.66
CA ILE A 850 -7.37 12.01 6.37
C ILE A 850 -5.85 12.10 6.27
N PHE A 851 -5.16 11.23 6.99
CA PHE A 851 -3.71 11.09 6.91
C PHE A 851 -3.43 9.68 6.45
N ARG A 852 -3.00 9.58 5.19
CA ARG A 852 -2.27 8.42 4.74
C ARG A 852 -0.93 8.52 5.45
N VAL A 853 -0.64 7.58 6.33
CA VAL A 853 0.63 7.57 7.04
C VAL A 853 1.59 6.65 6.32
N ASP A 854 2.65 7.26 5.81
CA ASP A 854 3.79 6.60 5.26
C ASP A 854 4.45 5.65 6.25
N ASN A 855 4.49 4.38 5.87
CA ASN A 855 5.41 3.42 6.44
C ASN A 855 5.44 3.45 7.96
N PRO A 856 4.28 3.40 8.64
CA PRO A 856 4.22 3.65 10.06
C PRO A 856 4.96 2.56 10.83
N HIS A 857 5.13 1.40 10.23
CA HIS A 857 5.90 0.29 10.75
C HIS A 857 7.35 0.61 11.14
N THR A 858 8.03 1.54 10.45
CA THR A 858 9.45 1.86 10.68
C THR A 858 9.57 2.77 11.90
N LYS A 859 8.45 3.36 12.29
CA LYS A 859 8.26 4.28 13.41
C LYS A 859 7.59 3.50 14.58
N PRO A 860 7.81 3.85 15.86
CA PRO A 860 7.45 2.94 16.95
C PRO A 860 5.93 2.76 17.16
N ILE A 861 5.48 1.53 17.40
CA ILE A 861 4.08 1.24 17.77
C ILE A 861 3.57 2.13 18.93
N PRO A 862 4.32 2.37 20.04
CA PRO A 862 3.84 3.22 21.12
C PRO A 862 3.72 4.71 20.75
N PHE A 863 4.40 5.17 19.69
CA PHE A 863 4.19 6.51 19.13
C PHE A 863 2.83 6.55 18.42
N TRP A 864 2.51 5.55 17.60
CA TRP A 864 1.19 5.46 16.94
C TRP A 864 0.02 5.28 17.90
N GLU A 865 0.17 4.42 18.92
CA GLU A 865 -0.82 4.27 20.01
C GLU A 865 -1.09 5.62 20.73
N TRP A 866 -0.10 6.51 20.80
CA TRP A 866 -0.20 7.82 21.43
C TRP A 866 -0.72 8.92 20.48
N ILE A 867 -0.07 9.17 19.33
CA ILE A 867 -0.44 10.26 18.42
C ILE A 867 -1.86 10.10 17.86
N ILE A 868 -2.29 8.87 17.54
CA ILE A 868 -3.66 8.62 17.06
C ILE A 868 -4.67 8.82 18.19
N ALA A 869 -4.30 8.56 19.45
CA ALA A 869 -5.14 8.88 20.61
C ALA A 869 -5.25 10.39 20.86
N GLU A 870 -4.13 11.12 20.82
CA GLU A 870 -4.11 12.60 20.96
C GLU A 870 -4.90 13.28 19.85
N VAL A 871 -4.66 12.89 18.58
CA VAL A 871 -5.33 13.49 17.42
C VAL A 871 -6.81 13.14 17.41
N ASN A 872 -7.23 11.88 17.65
CA ASN A 872 -8.66 11.57 17.73
C ASN A 872 -9.36 12.15 18.98
N ALA A 873 -8.63 12.53 20.03
CA ALA A 873 -9.23 13.23 21.18
C ALA A 873 -9.61 14.68 20.84
N ARG A 874 -8.89 15.33 19.90
CA ARG A 874 -9.20 16.68 19.40
C ARG A 874 -10.07 16.67 18.13
N TYR A 875 -9.82 15.72 17.24
CA TYR A 875 -10.46 15.54 15.93
C TYR A 875 -10.87 14.06 15.73
N PRO A 876 -11.97 13.58 16.34
CA PRO A 876 -12.42 12.19 16.24
C PRO A 876 -12.83 11.78 14.81
N ASP A 877 -13.05 12.75 13.93
CA ASP A 877 -13.29 12.60 12.50
C ASP A 877 -12.02 12.35 11.67
N VAL A 878 -10.82 12.46 12.25
CA VAL A 878 -9.58 12.14 11.52
C VAL A 878 -9.43 10.63 11.28
N ILE A 879 -9.30 10.27 10.01
CA ILE A 879 -8.96 8.91 9.56
C ILE A 879 -7.45 8.82 9.36
N PHE A 880 -6.80 7.96 10.14
CA PHE A 880 -5.47 7.48 9.77
C PHE A 880 -5.61 6.23 8.90
N LEU A 881 -5.00 6.26 7.73
CA LEU A 881 -4.81 5.12 6.84
C LEU A 881 -3.37 4.62 6.99
N ALA A 882 -3.20 3.43 7.55
CA ALA A 882 -1.86 2.83 7.71
C ALA A 882 -1.35 2.34 6.37
N GLU A 883 -0.31 2.98 5.83
CA GLU A 883 0.51 2.37 4.79
C GLU A 883 1.53 1.41 5.38
N ALA A 884 1.01 0.31 5.90
CA ALA A 884 1.77 -0.70 6.63
C ALA A 884 1.81 -2.03 5.86
N PHE A 885 2.46 -2.09 4.72
CA PHE A 885 2.54 -3.31 3.93
C PHE A 885 3.31 -4.44 4.65
N THR A 886 2.62 -5.48 5.20
CA THR A 886 2.98 -6.37 6.35
C THR A 886 3.42 -7.93 6.16
N ARG A 887 3.80 -8.78 7.18
CA ARG A 887 3.79 -10.33 7.35
C ARG A 887 3.10 -10.88 8.65
N PRO A 888 1.99 -11.64 8.58
CA PRO A 888 1.01 -11.99 9.64
C PRO A 888 0.73 -11.27 11.02
N LYS A 889 1.37 -10.19 11.52
CA LYS A 889 1.07 -9.59 12.89
C LYS A 889 1.01 -8.03 13.12
N MET A 890 2.05 -7.25 12.81
CA MET A 890 2.17 -5.77 12.84
C MET A 890 1.01 -4.95 12.25
N MET A 891 0.34 -5.26 11.13
CA MET A 891 -0.83 -4.45 10.74
C MET A 891 -2.03 -4.80 11.59
N LYS A 892 -2.25 -6.09 11.96
CA LYS A 892 -3.22 -6.41 13.01
C LYS A 892 -2.92 -5.51 14.20
N LYS A 893 -1.64 -5.34 14.56
CA LYS A 893 -1.22 -4.47 15.66
C LYS A 893 -1.33 -2.96 15.41
N LEU A 894 -1.15 -2.45 14.20
CA LEU A 894 -1.31 -1.03 13.84
C LEU A 894 -2.79 -0.65 13.72
N ALA A 895 -3.59 -1.46 13.03
CA ALA A 895 -5.05 -1.39 13.09
C ALA A 895 -5.52 -1.39 14.56
N LYS A 896 -5.03 -2.31 15.39
CA LYS A 896 -5.29 -2.33 16.85
C LYS A 896 -4.68 -1.16 17.64
N ALA A 897 -3.69 -0.44 17.11
CA ALA A 897 -3.10 0.74 17.76
C ALA A 897 -3.96 2.01 17.57
N GLY A 898 -4.78 2.06 16.52
CA GLY A 898 -5.80 3.09 16.34
C GLY A 898 -6.27 3.25 14.89
N TYR A 899 -5.37 3.05 13.92
CA TYR A 899 -5.55 3.28 12.49
C TYR A 899 -6.95 2.93 11.95
N GLN A 900 -7.74 3.96 11.62
CA GLN A 900 -9.15 3.85 11.18
C GLN A 900 -9.30 2.94 9.97
N GLN A 901 -8.45 3.17 8.99
CA GLN A 901 -8.22 2.28 7.87
C GLN A 901 -6.78 1.80 7.94
N SER A 902 -6.51 0.75 7.22
CA SER A 902 -5.15 0.39 6.84
C SER A 902 -5.30 -0.11 5.42
N TYR A 903 -4.32 0.13 4.55
CA TYR A 903 -4.41 -0.51 3.25
C TYR A 903 -4.41 -2.04 3.49
N THR A 904 -4.81 -2.86 2.53
CA THR A 904 -5.13 -4.27 2.84
C THR A 904 -5.10 -5.21 1.68
N TYR A 905 -4.88 -6.48 1.97
CA TYR A 905 -4.47 -7.33 0.90
C TYR A 905 -5.54 -7.75 -0.06
N PHE A 906 -5.02 -7.97 -1.24
CA PHE A 906 -5.54 -8.45 -2.47
C PHE A 906 -4.31 -8.94 -3.33
N THR A 907 -3.64 -8.12 -4.13
CA THR A 907 -2.49 -8.31 -5.07
C THR A 907 -1.27 -9.33 -4.97
N TRP A 908 -0.98 -10.16 -3.97
CA TRP A 908 0.16 -11.16 -4.01
C TRP A 908 -0.54 -12.54 -3.91
N ARG A 909 -1.83 -12.56 -4.21
CA ARG A 909 -2.84 -13.55 -3.85
C ARG A 909 -3.99 -13.24 -4.75
N ASP A 910 -4.15 -14.16 -5.64
CA ASP A 910 -4.08 -13.88 -7.05
C ASP A 910 -4.86 -14.97 -7.79
N THR A 911 -5.17 -16.08 -7.13
CA THR A 911 -5.54 -17.37 -7.71
C THR A 911 -6.69 -18.10 -6.94
N LYS A 912 -7.27 -19.22 -7.43
CA LYS A 912 -8.37 -19.98 -6.77
C LYS A 912 -8.05 -20.72 -5.48
N ALA A 913 -7.07 -20.28 -4.73
CA ALA A 913 -7.22 -20.33 -3.27
C ALA A 913 -7.17 -18.97 -2.51
N ASP A 914 -7.34 -17.80 -3.16
CA ASP A 914 -7.40 -16.47 -2.48
C ASP A 914 -8.73 -15.63 -2.16
N LEU A 915 -9.95 -15.72 -2.80
CA LEU A 915 -11.41 -15.35 -2.46
C LEU A 915 -12.61 -16.28 -1.78
N ILE A 916 -12.85 -17.66 -1.89
CA ILE A 916 -13.06 -18.91 -0.95
C ILE A 916 -12.00 -19.76 0.08
N ALA A 917 -10.82 -19.65 0.87
CA ALA A 917 -9.41 -19.07 1.30
C ALA A 917 -8.71 -17.66 1.88
N TYR A 918 -8.70 -16.32 1.49
CA TYR A 918 -8.58 -15.02 2.34
C TYR A 918 -9.84 -14.56 3.03
N SER A 919 -10.87 -14.15 2.28
CA SER A 919 -11.98 -13.26 2.65
C SER A 919 -12.71 -13.51 3.97
N THR A 920 -12.51 -14.64 4.67
CA THR A 920 -12.93 -14.88 6.08
C THR A 920 -12.09 -14.27 7.20
N GLU A 921 -10.74 -14.27 7.36
CA GLU A 921 -10.14 -13.66 8.60
C GLU A 921 -10.47 -12.17 8.90
N LEU A 922 -10.23 -11.16 8.02
CA LEU A 922 -10.82 -9.81 8.18
C LEU A 922 -12.36 -9.85 8.19
N ALA A 923 -13.06 -10.83 7.63
CA ALA A 923 -14.53 -10.82 7.73
C ALA A 923 -15.03 -11.36 9.07
N GLY A 924 -14.28 -12.29 9.66
CA GLY A 924 -14.35 -12.79 11.02
C GLY A 924 -13.47 -11.95 11.94
N GLU A 925 -12.67 -12.61 12.79
CA GLU A 925 -12.02 -11.98 13.95
C GLU A 925 -11.23 -10.69 13.66
N MET A 926 -10.58 -10.60 12.50
CA MET A 926 -9.77 -9.42 12.18
C MET A 926 -10.65 -8.22 11.81
N GLY A 927 -11.87 -8.42 11.32
CA GLY A 927 -12.86 -7.37 11.02
C GLY A 927 -13.40 -6.62 12.23
N ASP A 928 -13.15 -7.14 13.44
CA ASP A 928 -13.47 -6.44 14.67
C ASP A 928 -12.49 -5.30 14.97
N TYR A 929 -11.32 -5.20 14.34
CA TYR A 929 -10.38 -4.09 14.56
C TYR A 929 -9.80 -3.50 13.27
N TYR A 930 -10.17 -4.07 12.14
CA TYR A 930 -9.50 -3.85 10.88
C TYR A 930 -10.52 -3.41 9.83
N ARG A 931 -10.22 -2.34 9.09
CA ARG A 931 -10.99 -1.95 7.90
C ARG A 931 -10.10 -1.95 6.66
N PRO A 932 -10.40 -2.78 5.64
CA PRO A 932 -9.63 -2.82 4.44
C PRO A 932 -9.80 -1.57 3.60
N ASN A 933 -8.72 -0.83 3.36
CA ASN A 933 -8.59 -0.07 2.13
C ASN A 933 -7.84 -0.92 1.11
N PHE A 934 -8.56 -1.45 0.13
CA PHE A 934 -7.90 -1.92 -1.07
C PHE A 934 -7.80 -0.73 -2.01
N PHE A 935 -6.81 0.13 -1.81
CA PHE A 935 -6.46 0.92 -2.96
C PHE A 935 -5.93 -0.01 -3.99
N ALA A 936 -6.29 0.33 -5.21
CA ALA A 936 -5.81 -0.19 -6.42
C ALA A 936 -4.44 0.43 -6.67
N ASN A 937 -4.21 1.73 -6.45
CA ASN A 937 -2.87 2.26 -6.61
C ASN A 937 -2.26 2.98 -5.41
N THR A 938 -1.02 2.59 -5.10
CA THR A 938 0.02 3.34 -4.39
C THR A 938 0.37 4.61 -5.19
N PRO A 939 1.38 5.42 -4.87
CA PRO A 939 2.60 5.23 -4.04
C PRO A 939 3.56 4.10 -4.50
N ASP A 940 4.25 3.06 -3.91
CA ASP A 940 5.38 2.30 -4.61
C ASP A 940 5.13 0.96 -5.39
N ILE A 941 3.97 0.29 -5.43
CA ILE A 941 3.69 -0.90 -6.29
C ILE A 941 4.02 -0.83 -7.85
N ASN A 942 4.24 -1.95 -8.55
CA ASN A 942 3.63 -2.17 -9.87
C ASN A 942 3.44 -3.63 -9.97
N PRO A 943 2.25 -4.11 -10.26
CA PRO A 943 2.07 -5.48 -9.95
C PRO A 943 2.65 -6.49 -10.94
N ILE A 944 2.52 -7.82 -10.76
CA ILE A 944 3.31 -8.78 -11.58
C ILE A 944 2.60 -9.40 -12.81
N TYR A 945 1.31 -9.17 -12.96
CA TYR A 945 0.49 -9.98 -13.85
C TYR A 945 0.13 -9.64 -15.38
N LEU A 946 -0.33 -8.56 -16.13
CA LEU A 946 -0.66 -7.07 -16.09
C LEU A 946 0.45 -6.16 -16.71
N GLN A 947 1.37 -6.84 -17.39
CA GLN A 947 2.52 -6.60 -18.30
C GLN A 947 2.88 -7.18 -19.84
N THR A 948 2.39 -7.99 -20.90
CA THR A 948 1.45 -9.11 -21.56
C THR A 948 -0.11 -9.66 -21.51
N SER A 949 -1.23 -8.95 -21.21
CA SER A 949 -2.67 -9.34 -20.91
C SER A 949 -3.78 -8.26 -20.41
N GLY A 950 -3.46 -6.97 -20.21
CA GLY A 950 -4.06 -5.65 -19.79
C GLY A 950 -5.49 -5.19 -19.92
N ARG A 951 -5.97 -4.44 -20.96
CA ARG A 951 -7.32 -3.78 -20.92
C ARG A 951 -8.40 -4.62 -20.25
N ALA A 952 -8.56 -5.86 -20.67
CA ALA A 952 -9.50 -6.73 -19.98
C ALA A 952 -9.01 -7.03 -18.56
N GLY A 953 -7.76 -7.38 -18.33
CA GLY A 953 -7.20 -7.58 -17.00
C GLY A 953 -7.39 -6.41 -16.03
N PHE A 954 -7.47 -5.20 -16.58
CA PHE A 954 -8.01 -4.05 -15.89
C PHE A 954 -9.50 -4.28 -15.62
N VAL A 955 -10.40 -4.18 -16.61
CA VAL A 955 -11.86 -4.47 -16.52
C VAL A 955 -12.26 -5.62 -15.57
N VAL A 956 -11.59 -6.76 -15.71
CA VAL A 956 -11.73 -7.99 -14.95
C VAL A 956 -11.85 -7.64 -13.48
N ARG A 957 -10.82 -6.96 -12.98
CA ARG A 957 -10.81 -6.56 -11.60
C ARG A 957 -11.34 -5.19 -11.41
N ALA A 958 -11.54 -4.44 -12.48
CA ALA A 958 -11.96 -3.05 -12.43
C ALA A 958 -13.22 -2.88 -11.66
N THR A 959 -13.93 -4.04 -11.54
CA THR A 959 -14.98 -4.70 -10.73
C THR A 959 -14.85 -4.99 -9.21
N LEU A 960 -13.77 -5.58 -8.65
CA LEU A 960 -13.89 -6.32 -7.37
C LEU A 960 -13.46 -5.75 -6.01
N ALA A 961 -12.67 -4.69 -5.82
CA ALA A 961 -12.64 -4.02 -4.51
C ALA A 961 -14.01 -3.44 -4.23
N ALA A 962 -14.60 -2.78 -5.23
CA ALA A 962 -15.96 -2.27 -5.25
C ALA A 962 -16.92 -3.25 -4.63
N THR A 963 -16.83 -4.50 -5.07
CA THR A 963 -17.68 -5.55 -4.56
C THR A 963 -17.13 -6.20 -3.31
N LEU A 964 -15.84 -6.40 -3.09
CA LEU A 964 -15.31 -7.21 -1.99
C LEU A 964 -14.92 -6.41 -0.75
N SER A 965 -14.21 -5.29 -0.90
CA SER A 965 -14.00 -4.34 0.20
C SER A 965 -15.07 -3.25 0.22
N SER A 966 -15.27 -2.69 1.40
CA SER A 966 -16.03 -1.46 1.54
C SER A 966 -15.17 -0.21 1.37
N VAL A 967 -13.85 -0.20 1.62
CA VAL A 967 -12.97 0.87 1.12
C VAL A 967 -12.11 0.38 -0.04
N TRP A 968 -12.12 1.16 -1.12
CA TRP A 968 -11.12 1.04 -2.16
C TRP A 968 -10.52 2.39 -2.49
N GLY A 969 -9.56 2.39 -3.39
CA GLY A 969 -9.03 3.60 -3.99
C GLY A 969 -8.29 3.32 -5.26
N ILE A 970 -7.79 4.35 -5.91
CA ILE A 970 -6.93 4.35 -7.08
C ILE A 970 -6.03 5.59 -6.95
N TYR A 971 -4.78 5.55 -7.38
CA TYR A 971 -4.02 6.69 -7.87
C TYR A 971 -4.29 6.92 -9.39
N ASN A 972 -3.92 8.10 -9.87
CA ASN A 972 -4.28 8.76 -11.12
C ASN A 972 -3.98 7.93 -12.38
N GLY A 973 -4.56 8.32 -13.51
CA GLY A 973 -4.37 7.62 -14.77
C GLY A 973 -4.93 6.21 -14.82
N PHE A 974 -5.65 5.76 -13.80
CA PHE A 974 -6.36 4.49 -13.86
C PHE A 974 -7.58 4.50 -14.76
N GLU A 975 -7.72 5.57 -15.50
CA GLU A 975 -8.71 5.71 -16.50
C GLU A 975 -8.40 5.02 -17.84
N MET A 976 -7.13 4.72 -18.24
CA MET A 976 -6.83 4.28 -19.62
C MET A 976 -5.97 3.04 -20.03
N CYS A 977 -5.37 2.21 -19.17
CA CYS A 977 -4.79 0.86 -19.46
C CYS A 977 -3.29 0.69 -19.85
N GLU A 978 -2.39 1.66 -19.59
CA GLU A 978 -0.93 1.65 -19.81
C GLU A 978 -0.22 0.79 -18.72
N ALA A 979 0.98 0.24 -18.98
CA ALA A 979 1.23 -1.21 -18.87
C ALA A 979 2.70 -1.73 -18.81
N GLU A 980 3.52 -1.28 -19.77
CA GLU A 980 5.02 -1.36 -19.86
C GLU A 980 5.81 -1.14 -18.43
N PRO A 981 7.89 -1.91 -17.46
CA PRO A 981 8.92 -1.45 -16.33
C PRO A 981 10.39 -1.02 -16.71
N TYR A 982 11.46 -1.44 -15.96
CA TYR A 982 12.79 -1.87 -16.40
C TYR A 982 12.47 -3.22 -16.99
N PRO A 983 13.39 -3.86 -17.65
CA PRO A 983 14.08 -5.40 -16.83
C PRO A 983 14.37 -5.54 -15.31
N GLY A 984 14.14 -6.74 -14.77
CA GLY A 984 14.73 -7.18 -13.52
C GLY A 984 13.98 -7.65 -12.28
N LYS A 985 12.63 -7.63 -12.15
CA LYS A 985 11.99 -7.19 -10.88
C LYS A 985 10.41 -7.17 -10.69
N GLU A 986 9.77 -6.02 -10.39
CA GLU A 986 8.34 -5.83 -10.03
C GLU A 986 7.71 -4.34 -9.99
N GLU A 987 7.85 -3.32 -10.86
CA GLU A 987 7.42 -1.87 -10.61
C GLU A 987 7.17 -1.18 -11.98
N TYR A 988 6.98 0.15 -12.18
CA TYR A 988 6.99 0.81 -13.53
C TYR A 988 7.98 1.96 -13.64
N LEU A 989 8.25 2.35 -14.91
CA LEU A 989 9.22 3.19 -15.63
C LEU A 989 9.04 4.67 -15.38
N ASN A 990 9.89 5.33 -14.61
CA ASN A 990 9.71 6.72 -14.18
C ASN A 990 8.38 6.92 -13.43
N SER A 991 8.28 7.49 -12.25
CA SER A 991 7.29 7.13 -11.21
C SER A 991 6.64 8.21 -10.30
N GLU A 992 6.25 9.36 -10.88
CA GLU A 992 5.62 10.60 -10.35
C GLU A 992 6.25 11.31 -9.15
N LYS A 993 7.17 10.68 -8.41
CA LYS A 993 7.86 11.30 -7.26
C LYS A 993 8.79 12.44 -7.63
N TYR A 994 9.34 12.37 -8.83
CA TYR A 994 10.40 13.21 -9.36
C TYR A 994 10.17 13.54 -10.85
N GLU A 995 8.97 13.35 -11.41
CA GLU A 995 8.48 14.03 -12.64
C GLU A 995 6.95 14.35 -12.58
N LEU A 996 6.49 15.35 -13.37
CA LEU A 996 5.10 15.88 -13.48
C LEU A 996 4.00 14.95 -14.05
N LYS A 997 3.27 14.98 -15.24
CA LYS A 997 3.18 14.57 -16.77
C LYS A 997 1.80 15.25 -17.10
N ALA A 998 1.36 15.16 -18.34
CA ALA A 998 -0.04 15.00 -18.68
C ALA A 998 -0.31 13.60 -19.21
N TRP A 999 -1.60 13.36 -19.34
CA TRP A 999 -2.21 12.25 -20.02
C TRP A 999 -2.93 12.74 -21.28
N ASP A 1000 -3.21 11.81 -22.19
CA ASP A 1000 -4.53 11.86 -22.84
C ASP A 1000 -5.49 11.06 -21.96
N TYR A 1001 -6.51 11.71 -21.40
CA TYR A 1001 -7.51 11.05 -20.55
C TYR A 1001 -8.80 10.68 -21.31
N HIS A 1002 -8.76 10.53 -22.65
CA HIS A 1002 -9.93 10.21 -23.49
C HIS A 1002 -9.71 9.24 -24.66
N ARG A 1003 -8.49 9.19 -25.20
CA ARG A 1003 -7.91 8.18 -26.12
C ARG A 1003 -8.40 6.69 -25.99
N PRO A 1004 -8.14 5.83 -27.01
CA PRO A 1004 -8.81 4.53 -27.16
C PRO A 1004 -8.19 3.37 -26.37
N GLY A 1005 -8.99 2.46 -25.81
CA GLY A 1005 -8.49 1.29 -25.05
C GLY A 1005 -8.65 1.43 -23.53
N ASN A 1006 -9.25 2.53 -23.11
CA ASN A 1006 -9.38 2.94 -21.72
C ASN A 1006 -10.51 2.24 -20.93
N ILE A 1007 -10.59 2.44 -19.60
CA ILE A 1007 -11.70 1.94 -18.78
C ILE A 1007 -12.37 2.95 -17.83
N ARG A 1008 -12.28 4.28 -18.04
CA ARG A 1008 -13.04 5.31 -17.27
C ARG A 1008 -14.46 4.86 -16.96
N ASP A 1009 -15.19 4.49 -18.01
CA ASP A 1009 -16.60 4.08 -17.95
C ASP A 1009 -16.84 2.95 -16.95
N HIS A 1010 -15.89 2.03 -16.80
CA HIS A 1010 -16.03 0.87 -15.90
C HIS A 1010 -15.75 1.27 -14.44
N ILE A 1011 -14.76 2.12 -14.16
CA ILE A 1011 -14.56 2.73 -12.82
C ILE A 1011 -15.77 3.56 -12.42
N ILE A 1012 -16.24 4.45 -13.31
CA ILE A 1012 -17.45 5.26 -13.13
C ILE A 1012 -18.63 4.34 -12.78
N LYS A 1013 -18.79 3.25 -13.53
CA LYS A 1013 -19.88 2.29 -13.34
C LYS A 1013 -19.81 1.62 -11.97
N LEU A 1014 -18.64 1.43 -11.41
CA LEU A 1014 -18.46 0.71 -10.16
C LEU A 1014 -18.51 1.59 -8.93
N ASN A 1015 -17.92 2.77 -9.01
CA ASN A 1015 -18.17 3.83 -8.05
C ASN A 1015 -19.66 4.24 -8.00
N GLN A 1016 -20.44 4.03 -9.07
CA GLN A 1016 -21.91 4.02 -9.00
C GLN A 1016 -22.46 2.77 -8.28
N ILE A 1017 -22.12 1.56 -8.73
CA ILE A 1017 -22.61 0.28 -8.15
C ILE A 1017 -22.37 0.19 -6.63
N ARG A 1018 -21.20 0.63 -6.15
CA ARG A 1018 -20.82 0.74 -4.74
C ARG A 1018 -21.79 1.62 -3.96
N ARG A 1019 -22.08 2.82 -4.47
CA ARG A 1019 -23.00 3.77 -3.81
C ARG A 1019 -24.44 3.29 -3.82
N ASP A 1020 -24.87 2.65 -4.91
CA ASP A 1020 -26.26 2.22 -5.10
C ASP A 1020 -26.63 0.91 -4.36
N ASN A 1021 -25.68 0.22 -3.71
CA ASN A 1021 -25.89 -1.11 -3.12
C ASN A 1021 -25.21 -1.29 -1.75
N PRO A 1022 -25.94 -1.09 -0.64
CA PRO A 1022 -25.38 -1.14 0.72
C PRO A 1022 -24.71 -2.46 1.14
N ALA A 1023 -24.98 -3.58 0.46
CA ALA A 1023 -24.24 -4.82 0.68
C ALA A 1023 -22.74 -4.68 0.40
N LEU A 1024 -22.32 -3.64 -0.34
CA LEU A 1024 -20.92 -3.33 -0.64
C LEU A 1024 -20.29 -2.36 0.39
N TRP A 1025 -21.08 -1.79 1.30
CA TRP A 1025 -20.62 -0.84 2.34
C TRP A 1025 -20.03 -1.51 3.58
N ASP A 1026 -20.18 -2.83 3.68
CA ASP A 1026 -19.39 -3.68 4.56
C ASP A 1026 -18.56 -4.65 3.71
N PHE A 1027 -17.58 -5.30 4.34
CA PHE A 1027 -16.70 -6.31 3.75
C PHE A 1027 -16.73 -7.61 4.57
N ARG A 1028 -17.33 -7.58 5.76
CA ARG A 1028 -17.47 -8.73 6.68
C ARG A 1028 -18.61 -9.68 6.28
N ASN A 1029 -19.51 -9.22 5.41
CA ASN A 1029 -20.70 -9.92 4.94
C ASN A 1029 -20.46 -10.76 3.65
N VAL A 1030 -19.20 -11.10 3.36
CA VAL A 1030 -18.78 -11.72 2.11
C VAL A 1030 -18.80 -13.25 2.19
N ILE A 1031 -19.55 -13.88 1.28
CA ILE A 1031 -19.89 -15.31 1.30
C ILE A 1031 -19.64 -15.88 -0.10
N PHE A 1032 -18.86 -16.94 -0.19
CA PHE A 1032 -18.40 -17.45 -1.48
C PHE A 1032 -19.18 -18.70 -1.88
N THR A 1033 -19.43 -18.86 -3.18
CA THR A 1033 -20.30 -19.93 -3.70
C THR A 1033 -19.49 -20.97 -4.46
N GLY A 1034 -20.10 -22.14 -4.70
CA GLY A 1034 -19.52 -23.10 -5.63
C GLY A 1034 -19.36 -22.47 -7.02
N ALA A 1035 -18.15 -22.46 -7.54
CA ALA A 1035 -17.88 -22.19 -8.95
C ALA A 1035 -16.88 -23.25 -9.41
N TYR A 1036 -17.39 -24.27 -10.10
CA TYR A 1036 -16.69 -25.47 -10.55
C TYR A 1036 -15.91 -25.22 -11.83
N ASN A 1037 -15.15 -24.14 -11.77
CA ASN A 1037 -13.92 -24.02 -12.50
C ASN A 1037 -12.96 -23.39 -11.48
N ASP A 1038 -11.77 -23.97 -11.32
CA ASP A 1038 -10.66 -23.20 -10.74
C ASP A 1038 -10.54 -21.88 -11.50
N GLN A 1039 -10.83 -21.95 -12.81
CA GLN A 1039 -10.85 -20.90 -13.79
C GLN A 1039 -12.17 -20.07 -13.89
N ILE A 1040 -13.01 -19.87 -12.85
CA ILE A 1040 -13.97 -18.72 -12.64
C ILE A 1040 -14.21 -18.56 -11.12
N ILE A 1041 -14.21 -17.35 -10.54
CA ILE A 1041 -14.71 -17.16 -9.16
C ILE A 1041 -16.18 -16.77 -9.07
N GLY A 1042 -16.86 -17.12 -7.96
CA GLY A 1042 -18.22 -16.68 -7.62
C GLY A 1042 -18.40 -16.36 -6.13
N TYR A 1043 -19.08 -15.26 -5.82
CA TYR A 1043 -19.38 -14.84 -4.44
C TYR A 1043 -20.51 -13.84 -4.30
N ALA A 1044 -21.10 -13.80 -3.11
CA ALA A 1044 -22.19 -12.93 -2.73
C ALA A 1044 -21.80 -12.04 -1.53
N LYS A 1045 -22.42 -10.86 -1.46
CA LYS A 1045 -22.52 -10.04 -0.26
C LYS A 1045 -23.96 -9.61 -0.06
N VAL A 1046 -24.40 -9.60 1.19
CA VAL A 1046 -25.79 -9.34 1.56
C VAL A 1046 -25.85 -8.39 2.74
N THR A 1047 -26.84 -7.49 2.76
CA THR A 1047 -27.17 -6.71 3.96
C THR A 1047 -27.64 -7.63 5.10
N PRO A 1048 -27.43 -7.26 6.39
CA PRO A 1048 -27.98 -8.01 7.53
C PRO A 1048 -29.51 -8.23 7.44
N GLU A 1049 -30.21 -7.32 6.77
CA GLU A 1049 -31.65 -7.32 6.53
C GLU A 1049 -32.09 -8.25 5.38
N GLY A 1050 -31.16 -8.70 4.52
CA GLY A 1050 -31.45 -9.56 3.37
C GLY A 1050 -32.04 -8.86 2.14
N ASP A 1051 -32.16 -7.53 2.15
CA ASP A 1051 -32.86 -6.73 1.13
C ASP A 1051 -31.99 -6.32 -0.08
N ASN A 1052 -30.67 -6.35 0.08
CA ASN A 1052 -29.69 -6.09 -0.98
C ASN A 1052 -28.70 -7.27 -1.04
N CYS A 1053 -28.77 -8.05 -2.13
CA CYS A 1053 -27.83 -9.15 -2.40
C CYS A 1053 -27.10 -8.86 -3.71
N ILE A 1054 -25.77 -8.74 -3.63
CA ILE A 1054 -24.89 -8.61 -4.79
C ILE A 1054 -24.11 -9.90 -4.96
N PHE A 1055 -24.31 -10.57 -6.08
CA PHE A 1055 -23.56 -11.75 -6.50
C PHE A 1055 -22.64 -11.40 -7.67
N VAL A 1056 -21.41 -11.88 -7.63
CA VAL A 1056 -20.38 -11.51 -8.59
C VAL A 1056 -19.72 -12.79 -9.09
N LEU A 1057 -19.68 -12.95 -10.41
CA LEU A 1057 -18.80 -13.93 -11.06
C LEU A 1057 -17.76 -13.15 -11.85
N VAL A 1058 -16.50 -13.46 -11.62
CA VAL A 1058 -15.42 -12.81 -12.38
C VAL A 1058 -14.60 -13.86 -13.06
N ASN A 1059 -14.58 -13.73 -14.38
CA ASN A 1059 -13.53 -14.24 -15.22
C ASN A 1059 -12.34 -13.33 -15.05
N LEU A 1060 -11.67 -13.58 -13.93
CA LEU A 1060 -10.31 -13.27 -13.57
C LEU A 1060 -9.33 -13.80 -14.62
N ASP A 1061 -9.59 -13.50 -15.88
CA ASP A 1061 -8.95 -13.96 -17.11
C ASP A 1061 -9.09 -12.81 -18.11
N PRO A 1062 -7.99 -12.39 -18.76
CA PRO A 1062 -8.08 -11.38 -19.79
C PRO A 1062 -7.49 -11.76 -21.15
N ARG A 1063 -6.69 -12.83 -21.27
CA ARG A 1063 -6.38 -13.40 -22.58
C ARG A 1063 -7.48 -14.34 -23.06
N ASN A 1064 -8.09 -15.13 -22.17
CA ASN A 1064 -8.87 -16.31 -22.55
C ASN A 1064 -10.29 -16.41 -21.97
N ARG A 1065 -11.13 -17.14 -22.71
CA ARG A 1065 -12.53 -17.38 -22.41
C ARG A 1065 -12.72 -18.60 -21.53
N GLN A 1066 -13.18 -18.40 -20.29
CA GLN A 1066 -13.48 -19.51 -19.39
C GLN A 1066 -14.97 -19.84 -19.36
N GLU A 1067 -15.25 -21.12 -19.15
CA GLU A 1067 -16.60 -21.60 -18.84
C GLU A 1067 -16.64 -22.17 -17.43
N CYS A 1068 -17.72 -21.94 -16.69
CA CYS A 1068 -17.87 -22.45 -15.34
C CYS A 1068 -19.29 -22.93 -15.07
N THR A 1069 -19.41 -24.02 -14.31
CA THR A 1069 -20.65 -24.36 -13.64
C THR A 1069 -20.64 -23.72 -12.26
N TYR A 1070 -21.60 -22.85 -11.94
CA TYR A 1070 -21.63 -22.09 -10.69
C TYR A 1070 -22.94 -22.28 -9.93
N GLU A 1071 -22.85 -22.08 -8.61
CA GLU A 1071 -23.97 -22.09 -7.68
C GLU A 1071 -24.48 -20.67 -7.46
N VAL A 1072 -25.76 -20.47 -7.77
CA VAL A 1072 -26.54 -19.30 -7.37
C VAL A 1072 -26.79 -19.38 -5.85
N PRO A 1073 -26.58 -18.30 -5.08
CA PRO A 1073 -26.71 -18.27 -3.62
C PRO A 1073 -28.17 -18.24 -3.12
N LEU A 1074 -29.00 -19.17 -3.61
CA LEU A 1074 -30.44 -19.25 -3.32
C LEU A 1074 -30.74 -19.29 -1.80
N TRP A 1075 -29.89 -19.94 -1.01
CA TRP A 1075 -30.02 -20.04 0.44
C TRP A 1075 -29.88 -18.68 1.16
N LEU A 1076 -29.14 -17.72 0.60
CA LEU A 1076 -29.02 -16.36 1.16
C LEU A 1076 -30.30 -15.52 0.96
N LEU A 1077 -31.20 -15.96 0.08
CA LEU A 1077 -32.50 -15.35 -0.20
C LEU A 1077 -33.66 -16.22 0.31
N GLY A 1078 -33.37 -17.19 1.19
CA GLY A 1078 -34.36 -18.12 1.75
C GLY A 1078 -35.03 -19.05 0.72
N GLN A 1079 -34.44 -19.22 -0.47
CA GLN A 1079 -34.98 -20.06 -1.54
C GLN A 1079 -34.42 -21.49 -1.46
N PRO A 1080 -35.20 -22.53 -1.85
CA PRO A 1080 -34.70 -23.90 -1.99
C PRO A 1080 -33.83 -24.06 -3.25
N ASP A 1081 -33.08 -25.16 -3.34
CA ASP A 1081 -32.15 -25.46 -4.45
C ASP A 1081 -32.82 -25.62 -5.83
N ASP A 1082 -34.15 -25.73 -5.93
CA ASP A 1082 -34.94 -25.74 -7.17
C ASP A 1082 -35.74 -24.43 -7.41
N GLY A 1083 -35.57 -23.46 -6.51
CA GLY A 1083 -36.19 -22.15 -6.53
C GLY A 1083 -35.68 -21.24 -7.65
N ALA A 1084 -36.31 -20.08 -7.80
CA ALA A 1084 -35.97 -19.06 -8.79
C ALA A 1084 -35.43 -17.79 -8.12
N VAL A 1085 -34.78 -16.93 -8.90
CA VAL A 1085 -34.26 -15.62 -8.46
C VAL A 1085 -34.34 -14.62 -9.61
N GLU A 1086 -34.79 -13.39 -9.31
CA GLU A 1086 -34.69 -12.26 -10.23
C GLU A 1086 -33.24 -11.75 -10.25
N VAL A 1087 -32.68 -11.57 -11.45
CA VAL A 1087 -31.31 -11.13 -11.66
C VAL A 1087 -31.29 -9.84 -12.46
N GLU A 1088 -30.58 -8.84 -11.95
CA GLU A 1088 -30.31 -7.58 -12.63
C GLU A 1088 -28.80 -7.42 -12.83
N ASP A 1089 -28.37 -7.34 -14.09
CA ASP A 1089 -26.98 -7.14 -14.43
C ASP A 1089 -26.59 -5.68 -14.22
N LEU A 1090 -25.75 -5.40 -13.23
CA LEU A 1090 -25.43 -4.03 -12.84
C LEU A 1090 -24.43 -3.34 -13.80
N LEU A 1091 -23.64 -4.10 -14.55
CA LEU A 1091 -22.71 -3.53 -15.54
C LEU A 1091 -23.43 -3.22 -16.86
N LEU A 1092 -24.32 -4.12 -17.33
CA LEU A 1092 -24.98 -4.02 -18.64
C LEU A 1092 -26.48 -3.68 -18.58
N GLY A 1093 -27.07 -3.55 -17.39
CA GLY A 1093 -28.41 -3.02 -17.15
C GLY A 1093 -29.61 -3.94 -17.47
N TYR A 1094 -29.39 -5.09 -18.11
CA TYR A 1094 -30.46 -6.03 -18.47
C TYR A 1094 -30.90 -6.91 -17.28
N LYS A 1095 -32.08 -7.52 -17.39
CA LYS A 1095 -32.68 -8.36 -16.33
C LYS A 1095 -33.15 -9.71 -16.87
N PHE A 1096 -33.07 -10.73 -16.04
CA PHE A 1096 -33.45 -12.11 -16.37
C PHE A 1096 -33.80 -12.91 -15.09
N GLU A 1097 -34.28 -14.13 -15.25
CA GLU A 1097 -34.53 -15.07 -14.14
C GLU A 1097 -33.52 -16.23 -14.22
N LEU A 1098 -33.02 -16.68 -13.08
CA LEU A 1098 -32.34 -17.97 -12.93
C LEU A 1098 -33.20 -18.90 -12.08
N ARG A 1099 -33.15 -20.20 -12.37
CA ARG A 1099 -33.93 -21.21 -11.65
C ARG A 1099 -33.15 -22.52 -11.49
N GLY A 1100 -33.07 -22.97 -10.25
CA GLY A 1100 -32.19 -24.04 -9.80
C GLY A 1100 -30.86 -23.49 -9.30
N LYS A 1101 -30.21 -24.23 -8.40
CA LYS A 1101 -28.95 -23.81 -7.79
C LYS A 1101 -27.80 -23.72 -8.80
N SER A 1102 -27.72 -24.68 -9.73
CA SER A 1102 -26.54 -24.90 -10.59
C SER A 1102 -26.77 -24.46 -12.03
N HIS A 1103 -25.95 -23.52 -12.51
CA HIS A 1103 -26.01 -22.93 -13.85
C HIS A 1103 -24.63 -22.93 -14.52
N ARG A 1104 -24.57 -22.70 -15.83
CA ARG A 1104 -23.31 -22.46 -16.56
C ARG A 1104 -23.21 -21.02 -17.04
N ILE A 1105 -22.00 -20.46 -16.99
CA ILE A 1105 -21.63 -19.19 -17.60
C ILE A 1105 -20.39 -19.40 -18.47
N ALA A 1106 -20.24 -18.58 -19.49
CA ALA A 1106 -18.99 -18.35 -20.18
C ALA A 1106 -18.68 -16.85 -20.14
N LEU A 1107 -17.41 -16.50 -19.99
CA LEU A 1107 -16.95 -15.12 -19.95
C LEU A 1107 -15.69 -15.03 -20.82
N ASP A 1108 -15.75 -14.20 -21.84
CA ASP A 1108 -14.68 -13.97 -22.82
C ASP A 1108 -14.09 -12.57 -22.60
N PRO A 1109 -12.79 -12.40 -22.38
CA PRO A 1109 -12.19 -11.10 -22.14
C PRO A 1109 -12.19 -10.09 -23.27
N ALA A 1110 -12.38 -10.52 -24.52
CA ALA A 1110 -12.63 -9.59 -25.61
C ALA A 1110 -14.01 -8.92 -25.47
N GLU A 1111 -14.97 -9.59 -24.82
CA GLU A 1111 -16.34 -9.10 -24.62
C GLU A 1111 -16.58 -8.57 -23.20
N ARG A 1112 -16.28 -9.40 -22.19
CA ARG A 1112 -16.68 -9.26 -20.80
C ARG A 1112 -15.92 -10.20 -19.85
N SER A 1113 -15.08 -9.64 -18.99
CA SER A 1113 -14.40 -10.39 -17.93
C SER A 1113 -15.14 -10.48 -16.58
N ALA A 1114 -16.19 -9.69 -16.34
CA ALA A 1114 -16.86 -9.67 -15.05
C ALA A 1114 -18.38 -9.51 -15.17
N VAL A 1115 -19.11 -10.16 -14.26
CA VAL A 1115 -20.53 -9.87 -14.01
C VAL A 1115 -20.73 -9.45 -12.56
N ILE A 1116 -21.50 -8.39 -12.36
CA ILE A 1116 -22.03 -8.01 -11.05
C ILE A 1116 -23.54 -8.06 -11.19
N TRP A 1117 -24.16 -8.93 -10.41
CA TRP A 1117 -25.58 -9.22 -10.45
C TRP A 1117 -26.23 -8.85 -9.13
N ARG A 1118 -27.26 -8.00 -9.19
CA ARG A 1118 -28.16 -7.82 -8.06
C ARG A 1118 -29.21 -8.92 -8.10
N LEU A 1119 -29.24 -9.72 -7.04
CA LEU A 1119 -30.19 -10.83 -6.89
C LEU A 1119 -31.35 -10.42 -5.99
N ARG A 1120 -32.57 -10.88 -6.32
CA ARG A 1120 -33.77 -10.70 -5.49
C ARG A 1120 -34.60 -11.97 -5.48
N ALA A 1121 -35.15 -12.32 -4.32
CA ALA A 1121 -36.18 -13.35 -4.24
C ALA A 1121 -37.35 -12.94 -5.17
N PRO A 1122 -37.93 -13.87 -5.96
CA PRO A 1122 -38.93 -13.52 -6.96
C PRO A 1122 -40.12 -12.80 -6.34
N SER A 1123 -40.54 -11.72 -7.00
CA SER A 1123 -41.74 -10.97 -6.64
C SER A 1123 -42.93 -11.92 -6.59
N ARG A 1124 -43.43 -12.22 -5.38
CA ARG A 1124 -44.71 -12.91 -5.22
C ARG A 1124 -45.81 -11.99 -5.77
N VAL A 1125 -46.21 -12.26 -7.02
CA VAL A 1125 -47.46 -11.73 -7.58
C VAL A 1125 -48.58 -12.22 -6.67
N ALA A 1126 -49.27 -11.26 -6.04
CA ALA A 1126 -50.34 -11.49 -5.06
C ALA A 1126 -51.70 -11.71 -5.74
#